data_AF-A0A1E4GEE4-F1
#
_entry.id   AF-A0A1E4GEE4-F1
#
_cell.length_a   1.000
_cell.length_b   1.000
_cell.length_c   1.000
_cell.angle_alpha   90.00
_cell.angle_beta   90.00
_cell.angle_gamma   90.00
#
_symmetry.space_group_name_H-M   'P 1'
#
loop_
_entity.id
_entity.type
_entity.pdbx_description
1 polymer ?
#
loop_
_entity_poly.entity_id
_entity_poly.type
_entity_poly.pdbx_seq_one_letter_code
_entity_poly.pdbx_strand_id
1 'polypeptide(L)'
;MSPERELVTPSVPAAPPEAVAPVQPAKATFERHFLPGASMQLVGEESRQASVLYLTGEQAAAPARLVFSYLNALVVAPEFSSLRVLLNGTQVATTPVMASAAPGMVDVAVPAGLLRAGANIVEFRATQRHRTDCSIASSYELWSQLASPDVRLVFEGEDLGRVTHLADLAALGLDGAGVSTLRLLGGSMPSSPQATGAMLSLVQQLAIAWRVAELHIEPDAEPAGEYREGALDLIVAPASELPAEFDGLRAQASQGPLAMLLPSAQGANRLVISGPDWAGIAQAGEAIRRAAPAEDRPRLDLAYPHPLLKGGSEISLSALGMTTVEFNGRRYAEQIGFDLPPDFYAQRYGEMELVLDAAYSSDVLPGSEIDVYVNGQIASATPLLRTDGGMLRDTVIRIPMTHLQPGRNLMEIAVNLQSASDALCSPGWTGEAPVRFVFSDTSRLRLPDYARATLVPDLKLLTGSASPYADAASVPMVMARDQGSILSAMTFLARMATASGRVTPVSLVEAASLDPAGNALMVGPYPGLPAPILARMGLTRAVAISGDGDALDRFGGEAANPAQWLAGLLGDGIGLKVEDLRVLPAPEPGYVPAAGTLALAQRHQPEGGLWTVLTAPDEAALGLGTQRLVETAKWRQVAGRLTAFGPNDADPVVTPADNAQLVEPLPRSFANLRLVAANWFSGRILFYTALIAAASIILMGATALVLSRVGRRE
;
A
#
# COMPACT_ATOMS: atom_id res chain seq x y z
N MET A 1 -38.58 20.04 69.58
CA MET A 1 -38.50 18.97 70.60
C MET A 1 -39.65 18.03 70.35
N SER A 2 -39.33 16.80 69.94
CA SER A 2 -40.25 15.77 69.43
C SER A 2 -41.16 15.18 70.50
N PRO A 3 -42.24 14.52 70.06
CA PRO A 3 -42.43 13.13 70.45
C PRO A 3 -42.65 12.22 69.23
N GLU A 4 -41.99 11.07 69.28
CA GLU A 4 -42.01 9.98 68.31
C GLU A 4 -43.40 9.33 68.28
N ARG A 5 -43.91 9.05 67.07
CA ARG A 5 -45.00 8.10 66.84
C ARG A 5 -44.43 6.92 66.08
N GLU A 6 -44.48 5.76 66.73
CA GLU A 6 -44.26 4.44 66.16
C GLU A 6 -45.18 4.23 64.94
N LEU A 7 -44.58 3.97 63.79
CA LEU A 7 -45.25 3.36 62.65
C LEU A 7 -44.57 2.01 62.41
N VAL A 8 -45.28 0.96 62.80
CA VAL A 8 -44.95 -0.44 62.56
C VAL A 8 -45.10 -0.73 61.07
N THR A 9 -44.00 -1.02 60.38
CA THR A 9 -44.02 -1.64 59.04
C THR A 9 -44.19 -3.15 59.17
N PRO A 10 -45.14 -3.79 58.46
CA PRO A 10 -45.29 -5.24 58.49
C PRO A 10 -44.11 -5.92 57.82
N SER A 11 -43.63 -7.03 58.39
CA SER A 11 -42.58 -7.87 57.81
C SER A 11 -43.10 -8.59 56.57
N VAL A 12 -42.44 -8.35 55.43
CA VAL A 12 -42.62 -9.16 54.21
C VAL A 12 -41.92 -10.51 54.43
N PRO A 13 -42.54 -11.67 54.15
CA PRO A 13 -41.89 -12.97 54.28
C PRO A 13 -40.70 -13.05 53.31
N ALA A 14 -39.56 -13.51 53.80
CA ALA A 14 -38.37 -13.74 52.97
C ALA A 14 -38.67 -14.78 51.89
N ALA A 15 -38.43 -14.41 50.62
CA ALA A 15 -38.44 -15.35 49.52
C ALA A 15 -37.34 -16.42 49.73
N PRO A 16 -37.57 -17.69 49.34
CA PRO A 16 -36.55 -18.73 49.42
C PRO A 16 -35.30 -18.30 48.62
N PRO A 17 -34.09 -18.60 49.09
CA PRO A 17 -32.87 -18.30 48.33
C PRO A 17 -32.97 -19.01 46.97
N GLU A 18 -32.94 -18.21 45.91
CA GLU A 18 -32.87 -18.67 44.53
C GLU A 18 -31.60 -19.53 44.41
N ALA A 19 -31.78 -20.80 44.00
CA ALA A 19 -30.68 -21.72 43.83
C ALA A 19 -29.71 -21.13 42.80
N VAL A 20 -28.52 -20.74 43.25
CA VAL A 20 -27.43 -20.30 42.36
C VAL A 20 -27.15 -21.46 41.42
N ALA A 21 -27.57 -21.31 40.15
CA ALA A 21 -27.23 -22.26 39.11
C ALA A 21 -25.71 -22.43 39.08
N PRO A 22 -25.18 -23.65 38.98
CA PRO A 22 -23.74 -23.85 38.90
C PRO A 22 -23.20 -23.05 37.71
N VAL A 23 -22.30 -22.11 37.99
CA VAL A 23 -21.56 -21.36 36.97
C VAL A 23 -20.84 -22.40 36.13
N GLN A 24 -21.32 -22.63 34.91
CA GLN A 24 -20.59 -23.45 33.95
C GLN A 24 -19.24 -22.76 33.73
N PRO A 25 -18.11 -23.50 33.81
CA PRO A 25 -16.81 -22.91 33.53
C PRO A 25 -16.86 -22.29 32.14
N ALA A 26 -16.44 -21.03 32.03
CA ALA A 26 -16.32 -20.36 30.74
C ALA A 26 -15.45 -21.23 29.83
N LYS A 27 -15.97 -21.62 28.67
CA LYS A 27 -15.19 -22.34 27.66
C LYS A 27 -13.99 -21.48 27.30
N ALA A 28 -12.82 -22.09 27.11
CA ALA A 28 -11.66 -21.38 26.58
C ALA A 28 -12.02 -20.73 25.24
N THR A 29 -11.82 -19.42 25.16
CA THR A 29 -12.08 -18.62 23.96
C THR A 29 -10.79 -18.09 23.40
N PHE A 30 -10.74 -17.99 22.07
CA PHE A 30 -9.58 -17.51 21.35
C PHE A 30 -9.98 -16.48 20.30
N GLU A 31 -9.31 -15.34 20.22
CA GLU A 31 -9.68 -14.26 19.31
C GLU A 31 -8.67 -14.08 18.17
N ARG A 32 -9.17 -13.65 17.01
CA ARG A 32 -8.39 -13.35 15.80
C ARG A 32 -8.85 -12.04 15.19
N HIS A 33 -7.99 -11.03 15.28
CA HIS A 33 -8.13 -9.79 14.53
C HIS A 33 -7.61 -9.95 13.10
N PHE A 34 -8.25 -9.25 12.17
CA PHE A 34 -7.92 -9.37 10.75
C PHE A 34 -8.12 -8.08 9.95
N LEU A 35 -8.50 -6.97 10.60
CA LEU A 35 -8.55 -5.67 9.92
C LEU A 35 -7.14 -5.09 9.79
N PRO A 36 -6.68 -4.76 8.56
CA PRO A 36 -5.45 -4.01 8.37
C PRO A 36 -5.67 -2.55 8.79
N GLY A 37 -5.06 -2.14 9.90
CA GLY A 37 -5.15 -0.79 10.46
C GLY A 37 -6.38 -0.54 11.36
N ALA A 38 -6.55 0.72 11.78
CA ALA A 38 -7.50 1.09 12.83
C ALA A 38 -8.98 0.97 12.44
N SER A 39 -9.32 1.08 11.16
CA SER A 39 -10.71 0.98 10.71
C SER A 39 -10.86 0.65 9.24
N MET A 40 -12.03 0.13 8.87
CA MET A 40 -12.46 -0.15 7.50
C MET A 40 -13.72 0.66 7.22
N GLN A 41 -13.73 1.47 6.14
CA GLN A 41 -14.87 2.33 5.82
C GLN A 41 -15.50 1.92 4.48
N LEU A 42 -16.82 1.70 4.51
CA LEU A 42 -17.66 1.41 3.37
C LEU A 42 -18.41 2.69 2.99
N VAL A 43 -18.05 3.31 1.86
CA VAL A 43 -18.52 4.65 1.47
C VAL A 43 -19.40 4.57 0.22
N GLY A 44 -20.44 5.39 0.16
CA GLY A 44 -21.36 5.44 -0.97
C GLY A 44 -22.53 4.48 -0.86
N GLU A 45 -23.30 4.39 -1.94
CA GLU A 45 -24.51 3.58 -1.98
C GLU A 45 -24.24 2.10 -2.14
N GLU A 46 -23.18 1.72 -2.87
CA GLU A 46 -22.66 0.35 -2.89
C GLU A 46 -21.17 0.40 -2.58
N SER A 47 -20.74 -0.41 -1.62
CA SER A 47 -19.33 -0.52 -1.28
C SER A 47 -19.02 -1.94 -0.84
N ARG A 48 -17.83 -2.41 -1.19
CA ARG A 48 -17.28 -3.65 -0.66
C ARG A 48 -15.82 -3.48 -0.26
N GLN A 49 -15.47 -4.05 0.88
CA GLN A 49 -14.08 -4.16 1.33
C GLN A 49 -13.87 -5.54 1.94
N ALA A 50 -12.67 -6.07 1.77
CA ALA A 50 -12.34 -7.40 2.22
C ALA A 50 -10.98 -7.42 2.90
N SER A 51 -10.83 -8.35 3.83
CA SER A 51 -9.59 -8.63 4.54
C SER A 51 -9.31 -10.12 4.53
N VAL A 52 -8.03 -10.46 4.65
CA VAL A 52 -7.56 -11.84 4.66
C VAL A 52 -7.15 -12.21 6.08
N LEU A 53 -7.55 -13.39 6.50
CA LEU A 53 -7.06 -13.99 7.74
C LEU A 53 -6.60 -15.41 7.48
N TYR A 54 -5.50 -15.80 8.12
CA TYR A 54 -4.98 -17.16 8.03
C TYR A 54 -5.31 -17.93 9.28
N LEU A 55 -5.70 -19.20 9.12
CA LEU A 55 -6.01 -20.10 10.22
C LEU A 55 -5.14 -21.35 10.16
N THR A 56 -4.76 -21.87 11.33
CA THR A 56 -4.25 -23.24 11.45
C THR A 56 -5.36 -24.25 11.18
N GLY A 57 -5.00 -25.52 10.97
CA GLY A 57 -5.99 -26.59 10.83
C GLY A 57 -6.92 -26.73 12.05
N GLU A 58 -6.37 -26.56 13.25
CA GLU A 58 -7.13 -26.61 14.51
C GLU A 58 -8.10 -25.44 14.64
N GLN A 59 -7.66 -24.22 14.34
CA GLN A 59 -8.52 -23.04 14.34
C GLN A 59 -9.66 -23.15 13.31
N ALA A 60 -9.37 -23.62 12.10
CA ALA A 60 -10.38 -23.78 11.05
C ALA A 60 -11.44 -24.85 11.38
N ALA A 61 -11.09 -25.85 12.19
CA ALA A 61 -12.00 -26.89 12.64
C ALA A 61 -12.81 -26.49 13.90
N ALA A 62 -12.38 -25.48 14.64
CA ALA A 62 -13.02 -25.02 15.86
C ALA A 62 -14.34 -24.26 15.58
N PRO A 63 -15.35 -24.37 16.46
CA PRO A 63 -16.52 -23.50 16.39
C PRO A 63 -16.11 -22.03 16.49
N ALA A 64 -16.61 -21.20 15.59
CA ALA A 64 -16.25 -19.79 15.53
C ALA A 64 -17.49 -18.89 15.46
N ARG A 65 -17.34 -17.67 15.95
CA ARG A 65 -18.30 -16.57 15.83
C ARG A 65 -17.58 -15.38 15.21
N LEU A 66 -18.24 -14.71 14.27
CA LEU A 66 -17.79 -13.43 13.76
C LEU A 66 -18.43 -12.33 14.60
N VAL A 67 -17.58 -11.54 15.25
CA VAL A 67 -17.98 -10.39 16.07
C VAL A 67 -17.43 -9.13 15.42
N PHE A 68 -18.28 -8.13 15.23
CA PHE A 68 -17.85 -6.82 14.75
C PHE A 68 -18.76 -5.71 15.28
N SER A 69 -18.18 -4.53 15.46
CA SER A 69 -18.94 -3.29 15.67
C SER A 69 -18.91 -2.45 14.40
N TYR A 70 -19.97 -1.68 14.18
CA TYR A 70 -19.98 -0.67 13.14
C TYR A 70 -20.73 0.59 13.59
N LEU A 71 -20.34 1.73 13.03
CA LEU A 71 -21.02 3.01 13.12
C LEU A 71 -21.38 3.47 11.69
N ASN A 72 -22.51 4.13 11.50
CA ASN A 72 -22.87 4.66 10.19
C ASN A 72 -23.32 6.12 10.25
N ALA A 73 -23.33 6.76 9.07
CA ALA A 73 -23.82 8.13 8.93
C ALA A 73 -25.28 8.25 9.36
N LEU A 74 -25.63 9.34 10.05
CA LEU A 74 -26.99 9.62 10.52
C LEU A 74 -28.03 9.65 9.38
N VAL A 75 -27.58 10.04 8.19
CA VAL A 75 -28.41 10.21 7.00
C VAL A 75 -28.78 8.89 6.30
N VAL A 76 -28.21 7.76 6.73
CA VAL A 76 -28.58 6.44 6.20
C VAL A 76 -30.03 6.10 6.58
N ALA A 77 -30.77 5.53 5.63
CA ALA A 77 -32.11 4.98 5.82
C ALA A 77 -32.02 3.48 6.17
N PRO A 78 -32.22 3.08 7.43
CA PRO A 78 -32.04 1.68 7.84
C PRO A 78 -32.99 0.70 7.15
N GLU A 79 -34.18 1.17 6.77
CA GLU A 79 -35.22 0.36 6.16
C GLU A 79 -34.82 -0.18 4.77
N PHE A 80 -33.86 0.50 4.11
CA PHE A 80 -33.44 0.23 2.74
C PHE A 80 -31.93 0.01 2.60
N SER A 81 -31.22 -0.03 3.74
CA SER A 81 -29.78 -0.17 3.78
C SER A 81 -29.41 -1.44 4.52
N SER A 82 -28.46 -2.19 3.97
CA SER A 82 -28.02 -3.47 4.54
C SER A 82 -26.50 -3.58 4.55
N LEU A 83 -25.97 -4.14 5.63
CA LEU A 83 -24.59 -4.59 5.74
C LEU A 83 -24.59 -6.13 5.68
N ARG A 84 -23.94 -6.66 4.64
CA ARG A 84 -23.79 -8.10 4.40
C ARG A 84 -22.35 -8.50 4.66
N VAL A 85 -22.16 -9.69 5.23
CA VAL A 85 -20.83 -10.27 5.42
C VAL A 85 -20.74 -11.61 4.72
N LEU A 86 -19.70 -11.76 3.91
CA LEU A 86 -19.38 -12.98 3.19
C LEU A 86 -18.06 -13.52 3.71
N LEU A 87 -18.05 -14.81 4.03
CA LEU A 87 -16.85 -15.55 4.38
C LEU A 87 -16.58 -16.56 3.26
N ASN A 88 -15.42 -16.46 2.61
CA ASN A 88 -15.05 -17.30 1.46
C ASN A 88 -16.14 -17.32 0.36
N GLY A 89 -16.79 -16.18 0.12
CA GLY A 89 -17.87 -16.02 -0.85
C GLY A 89 -19.25 -16.50 -0.40
N THR A 90 -19.37 -17.09 0.79
CA THR A 90 -20.66 -17.52 1.36
C THR A 90 -21.16 -16.47 2.33
N GLN A 91 -22.39 -15.98 2.12
CA GLN A 91 -23.01 -15.02 3.03
C GLN A 91 -23.29 -15.65 4.40
N VAL A 92 -22.73 -15.06 5.46
CA VAL A 92 -22.92 -15.51 6.85
C VAL A 92 -23.83 -14.57 7.64
N ALA A 93 -23.88 -13.29 7.28
CA ALA A 93 -24.67 -12.29 8.00
C ALA A 93 -25.33 -11.30 7.04
N THR A 94 -26.48 -10.78 7.44
CA THR A 94 -27.15 -9.62 6.84
C THR A 94 -27.86 -8.87 7.95
N THR A 95 -27.57 -7.58 8.09
CA THR A 95 -28.18 -6.71 9.10
C THR A 95 -28.57 -5.37 8.48
N PRO A 96 -29.70 -4.76 8.88
CA PRO A 96 -30.00 -3.37 8.54
C PRO A 96 -28.91 -2.42 9.05
N VAL A 97 -28.61 -1.36 8.30
CA VAL A 97 -27.62 -0.35 8.72
C VAL A 97 -28.30 0.68 9.62
N MET A 98 -28.14 0.53 10.95
CA MET A 98 -28.92 1.31 11.93
C MET A 98 -28.15 1.82 13.17
N ALA A 99 -26.82 1.67 13.17
CA ALA A 99 -25.94 2.09 14.25
C ALA A 99 -25.43 3.54 14.08
N SER A 100 -26.34 4.53 14.08
CA SER A 100 -25.96 5.94 13.91
C SER A 100 -25.70 6.71 15.22
N ALA A 101 -26.18 6.21 16.36
CA ALA A 101 -26.06 6.90 17.66
C ALA A 101 -24.85 6.42 18.49
N ALA A 102 -24.52 5.14 18.37
CA ALA A 102 -23.39 4.48 19.03
C ALA A 102 -23.00 3.24 18.20
N PRO A 103 -21.77 2.72 18.34
CA PRO A 103 -21.36 1.48 17.66
C PRO A 103 -22.32 0.32 17.96
N GLY A 104 -22.85 -0.29 16.90
CA GLY A 104 -23.74 -1.44 16.99
C GLY A 104 -22.95 -2.74 16.88
N MET A 105 -23.11 -3.63 17.86
CA MET A 105 -22.46 -4.94 17.86
C MET A 105 -23.27 -5.95 17.04
N VAL A 106 -22.57 -6.71 16.20
CA VAL A 106 -23.09 -7.86 15.47
C VAL A 106 -22.28 -9.08 15.85
N ASP A 107 -22.97 -10.15 16.20
CA ASP A 107 -22.36 -11.40 16.63
C ASP A 107 -23.08 -12.58 15.98
N VAL A 108 -22.38 -13.26 15.08
CA VAL A 108 -22.96 -14.27 14.19
C VAL A 108 -22.12 -15.54 14.24
N ALA A 109 -22.78 -16.68 14.48
CA ALA A 109 -22.13 -17.97 14.42
C ALA A 109 -21.66 -18.28 12.99
N VAL A 110 -20.41 -18.71 12.84
CA VAL A 110 -19.86 -19.14 11.56
C VAL A 110 -20.26 -20.59 11.30
N PRO A 111 -20.89 -20.90 10.15
CA PRO A 111 -21.23 -22.26 9.80
C PRO A 111 -20.01 -23.18 9.77
N ALA A 112 -20.16 -24.40 10.31
CA ALA A 112 -19.09 -25.40 10.29
C ALA A 112 -18.66 -25.75 8.86
N GLY A 113 -17.35 -25.91 8.65
CA GLY A 113 -16.76 -26.23 7.34
C GLY A 113 -16.60 -25.04 6.39
N LEU A 114 -17.01 -23.83 6.80
CA LEU A 114 -16.83 -22.64 5.96
C LEU A 114 -15.40 -22.06 6.06
N LEU A 115 -14.78 -22.14 7.24
CA LEU A 115 -13.39 -21.80 7.48
C LEU A 115 -12.47 -22.90 6.95
N ARG A 116 -11.32 -22.50 6.41
CA ARG A 116 -10.31 -23.37 5.82
C ARG A 116 -8.97 -23.17 6.53
N ALA A 117 -8.17 -24.22 6.61
CA ALA A 117 -6.75 -24.07 6.96
C ALA A 117 -6.06 -23.21 5.89
N GLY A 118 -5.24 -22.24 6.31
CA GLY A 118 -4.66 -21.23 5.43
C GLY A 118 -5.56 -20.00 5.26
N ALA A 119 -5.53 -19.39 4.07
CA ALA A 119 -6.18 -18.11 3.80
C ALA A 119 -7.72 -18.23 3.77
N ASN A 120 -8.38 -17.31 4.46
CA ASN A 120 -9.82 -17.07 4.40
C ASN A 120 -10.06 -15.59 4.10
N ILE A 121 -11.07 -15.30 3.28
CA ILE A 121 -11.44 -13.93 2.91
C ILE A 121 -12.75 -13.58 3.62
N VAL A 122 -12.74 -12.49 4.38
CA VAL A 122 -13.93 -11.88 4.96
C VAL A 122 -14.22 -10.60 4.19
N GLU A 123 -15.37 -10.55 3.52
CA GLU A 123 -15.80 -9.40 2.72
C GLU A 123 -17.06 -8.78 3.35
N PHE A 124 -16.98 -7.48 3.62
CA PHE A 124 -18.10 -6.65 4.06
C PHE A 124 -18.66 -5.89 2.86
N ARG A 125 -19.98 -6.00 2.64
CA ARG A 125 -20.70 -5.28 1.58
C ARG A 125 -21.76 -4.40 2.19
N ALA A 126 -21.69 -3.09 1.94
CA ALA A 126 -22.72 -2.15 2.32
C ALA A 126 -23.53 -1.76 1.08
N THR A 127 -24.84 -1.85 1.21
CA THR A 127 -25.81 -1.20 0.32
C THR A 127 -26.50 -0.13 1.17
N GLN A 128 -26.36 1.13 0.80
CA GLN A 128 -26.79 2.27 1.61
C GLN A 128 -27.69 3.19 0.78
N ARG A 129 -28.74 3.73 1.41
CA ARG A 129 -29.62 4.74 0.82
C ARG A 129 -29.72 5.91 1.77
N HIS A 130 -29.72 7.11 1.19
CA HIS A 130 -29.93 8.34 1.95
C HIS A 130 -31.41 8.48 2.30
N ARG A 131 -31.71 9.01 3.49
CA ARG A 131 -33.07 9.07 4.06
C ARG A 131 -33.98 10.08 3.39
N THR A 132 -33.44 11.20 2.91
CA THR A 132 -34.23 12.36 2.47
C THR A 132 -33.74 13.00 1.17
N ASP A 133 -32.68 12.48 0.57
CA ASP A 133 -32.03 13.08 -0.60
C ASP A 133 -31.74 11.94 -1.58
N CYS A 134 -31.96 12.23 -2.85
CA CYS A 134 -31.86 11.31 -3.95
C CYS A 134 -30.90 11.84 -5.03
N SER A 135 -30.04 12.79 -4.67
CA SER A 135 -28.97 13.31 -5.51
C SER A 135 -27.74 12.40 -5.53
N ILE A 136 -26.89 12.57 -6.54
CA ILE A 136 -25.56 11.94 -6.56
C ILE A 136 -24.71 12.50 -5.41
N ALA A 137 -24.82 13.80 -5.10
CA ALA A 137 -24.05 14.46 -4.05
C ALA A 137 -24.28 13.82 -2.67
N SER A 138 -25.53 13.48 -2.33
CA SER A 138 -25.84 12.83 -1.04
C SER A 138 -25.22 11.44 -0.90
N SER A 139 -24.83 10.78 -1.99
CA SER A 139 -24.15 9.48 -1.91
C SER A 139 -22.78 9.58 -1.22
N TYR A 140 -22.10 10.73 -1.30
CA TYR A 140 -20.80 10.95 -0.65
C TYR A 140 -20.92 11.13 0.88
N GLU A 141 -22.13 11.39 1.39
CA GLU A 141 -22.41 11.48 2.82
C GLU A 141 -22.71 10.10 3.46
N LEU A 142 -22.90 9.06 2.63
CA LEU A 142 -23.19 7.71 3.07
C LEU A 142 -21.89 6.98 3.43
N TRP A 143 -21.79 6.54 4.67
CA TRP A 143 -20.70 5.69 5.11
C TRP A 143 -21.12 4.77 6.26
N SER A 144 -20.49 3.61 6.29
CA SER A 144 -20.49 2.68 7.42
C SER A 144 -19.04 2.32 7.75
N GLN A 145 -18.62 2.50 8.99
CA GLN A 145 -17.25 2.28 9.43
C GLN A 145 -17.21 1.16 10.46
N LEU A 146 -16.34 0.18 10.21
CA LEU A 146 -15.98 -0.85 11.16
C LEU A 146 -14.67 -0.47 11.84
N ALA A 147 -14.60 -0.60 13.16
CA ALA A 147 -13.43 -0.21 13.94
C ALA A 147 -12.71 -1.44 14.49
N SER A 148 -11.38 -1.41 14.46
CA SER A 148 -10.55 -2.30 15.27
C SER A 148 -10.53 -1.79 16.72
N PRO A 149 -10.48 -2.65 17.76
CA PRO A 149 -10.32 -4.11 17.75
C PRO A 149 -11.64 -4.89 17.68
N ASP A 150 -12.77 -4.23 17.44
CA ASP A 150 -14.08 -4.89 17.56
C ASP A 150 -14.35 -5.93 16.47
N VAL A 151 -13.68 -5.82 15.33
CA VAL A 151 -13.79 -6.80 14.23
C VAL A 151 -12.84 -7.98 14.45
N ARG A 152 -13.41 -9.14 14.77
CA ARG A 152 -12.66 -10.36 15.09
C ARG A 152 -13.47 -11.64 14.89
N LEU A 153 -12.75 -12.75 14.72
CA LEU A 153 -13.30 -14.08 14.90
C LEU A 153 -13.02 -14.56 16.33
N VAL A 154 -14.04 -15.06 17.00
CA VAL A 154 -13.95 -15.67 18.34
C VAL A 154 -14.18 -17.16 18.21
N PHE A 155 -13.19 -17.96 18.60
CA PHE A 155 -13.21 -19.41 18.54
C PHE A 155 -13.43 -20.03 19.92
N GLU A 156 -14.13 -21.15 19.96
CA GLU A 156 -14.23 -21.99 21.15
C GLU A 156 -13.22 -23.14 21.06
N GLY A 157 -12.28 -23.21 22.01
CA GLY A 157 -11.29 -24.27 22.09
C GLY A 157 -10.08 -23.91 22.92
N GLU A 158 -9.36 -24.93 23.38
CA GLU A 158 -8.12 -24.77 24.13
C GLU A 158 -6.92 -24.71 23.19
N ASP A 159 -5.88 -23.96 23.59
CA ASP A 159 -4.58 -23.91 22.90
C ASP A 159 -4.60 -23.49 21.42
N LEU A 160 -5.73 -22.96 20.92
CA LEU A 160 -5.89 -22.53 19.53
C LEU A 160 -4.92 -21.41 19.09
N GLY A 161 -4.30 -20.70 20.04
CA GLY A 161 -3.29 -19.69 19.77
C GLY A 161 -1.92 -20.20 19.35
N ARG A 162 -1.65 -21.50 19.53
CA ARG A 162 -0.34 -22.11 19.26
C ARG A 162 -0.16 -22.37 17.77
N VAL A 163 0.93 -21.82 17.23
CA VAL A 163 1.38 -22.08 15.87
C VAL A 163 2.62 -22.96 15.93
N THR A 164 2.50 -24.21 15.47
CA THR A 164 3.55 -25.24 15.60
C THR A 164 4.27 -25.53 14.29
N HIS A 165 3.72 -25.10 13.15
CA HIS A 165 4.27 -25.36 11.82
C HIS A 165 4.68 -24.07 11.13
N LEU A 166 5.87 -24.07 10.49
CA LEU A 166 6.35 -22.92 9.72
C LEU A 166 5.42 -22.55 8.56
N ALA A 167 4.71 -23.54 7.99
CA ALA A 167 3.72 -23.32 6.93
C ALA A 167 2.54 -22.43 7.37
N ASP A 168 2.29 -22.36 8.68
CA ASP A 168 1.18 -21.65 9.30
C ASP A 168 1.61 -20.30 9.89
N LEU A 169 2.82 -19.79 9.60
CA LEU A 169 3.30 -18.50 10.12
C LEU A 169 2.32 -17.35 9.86
N ALA A 170 1.65 -17.35 8.71
CA ALA A 170 0.64 -16.34 8.39
C ALA A 170 -0.54 -16.34 9.38
N ALA A 171 -0.84 -17.46 10.04
CA ALA A 171 -1.91 -17.59 11.03
C ALA A 171 -1.61 -16.89 12.36
N LEU A 172 -0.39 -16.39 12.57
CA LEU A 172 -0.09 -15.46 13.67
C LEU A 172 -0.92 -14.17 13.54
N GLY A 173 -1.22 -13.76 12.29
CA GLY A 173 -2.16 -12.69 11.99
C GLY A 173 -1.72 -11.31 12.46
N LEU A 174 -2.72 -10.47 12.72
CA LEU A 174 -2.59 -9.10 13.21
C LEU A 174 -3.08 -9.04 14.66
N ASP A 175 -2.61 -8.03 15.40
CA ASP A 175 -3.17 -7.67 16.70
C ASP A 175 -4.43 -6.79 16.55
N GLY A 176 -5.01 -6.36 17.67
CA GLY A 176 -6.16 -5.45 17.69
C GLY A 176 -5.89 -4.05 17.12
N ALA A 177 -4.64 -3.66 16.87
CA ALA A 177 -4.29 -2.43 16.17
C ALA A 177 -4.10 -2.65 14.64
N GLY A 178 -4.17 -3.90 14.19
CA GLY A 178 -3.93 -4.27 12.80
C GLY A 178 -2.44 -4.41 12.46
N VAL A 179 -1.58 -4.60 13.46
CA VAL A 179 -0.12 -4.66 13.33
C VAL A 179 0.39 -6.06 13.63
N SER A 180 1.45 -6.47 12.94
CA SER A 180 2.22 -7.67 13.27
C SER A 180 3.55 -7.30 13.90
N THR A 181 3.87 -7.93 15.02
CA THR A 181 5.01 -7.55 15.87
C THR A 181 6.00 -8.69 16.02
N LEU A 182 7.22 -8.48 15.53
CA LEU A 182 8.37 -9.35 15.75
C LEU A 182 9.13 -8.88 17.00
N ARG A 183 9.19 -9.72 18.02
CA ARG A 183 9.84 -9.42 19.30
C ARG A 183 11.18 -10.12 19.37
N LEU A 184 12.27 -9.35 19.38
CA LEU A 184 13.61 -9.91 19.47
C LEU A 184 13.93 -10.18 20.94
N LEU A 185 13.98 -11.45 21.32
CA LEU A 185 14.29 -11.83 22.71
C LEU A 185 15.80 -11.74 22.98
N GLY A 186 16.15 -11.55 24.26
CA GLY A 186 17.51 -11.22 24.73
C GLY A 186 18.65 -11.98 24.03
N GLY A 187 19.65 -11.22 23.57
CA GLY A 187 20.81 -11.74 22.83
C GLY A 187 20.60 -11.88 21.32
N SER A 188 19.38 -11.71 20.81
CA SER A 188 19.08 -11.79 19.36
C SER A 188 19.47 -10.54 18.58
N MET A 189 19.80 -9.43 19.26
CA MET A 189 20.35 -8.24 18.59
C MET A 189 21.75 -8.55 18.03
N PRO A 190 21.99 -8.30 16.74
CA PRO A 190 23.26 -8.68 16.12
C PRO A 190 24.41 -7.80 16.61
N SER A 191 25.52 -8.45 17.01
CA SER A 191 26.72 -7.79 17.55
C SER A 191 27.90 -7.73 16.57
N SER A 192 27.79 -8.37 15.39
CA SER A 192 28.83 -8.42 14.36
C SER A 192 28.25 -8.17 12.96
N PRO A 193 29.04 -7.72 11.97
CA PRO A 193 28.54 -7.50 10.61
C PRO A 193 27.93 -8.75 9.96
N GLN A 194 28.46 -9.94 10.27
CA GLN A 194 27.94 -11.21 9.77
C GLN A 194 26.56 -11.51 10.40
N ALA A 195 26.43 -11.30 11.72
CA ALA A 195 25.16 -11.42 12.41
C ALA A 195 24.11 -10.44 11.87
N THR A 196 24.51 -9.18 11.65
CA THR A 196 23.64 -8.15 11.10
C THR A 196 23.17 -8.52 9.70
N GLY A 197 24.07 -8.94 8.82
CA GLY A 197 23.69 -9.40 7.47
C GLY A 197 22.71 -10.57 7.49
N ALA A 198 22.93 -11.56 8.35
CA ALA A 198 22.02 -12.69 8.51
C ALA A 198 20.63 -12.24 9.00
N MET A 199 20.58 -11.33 9.99
CA MET A 199 19.32 -10.79 10.52
C MET A 199 18.55 -9.97 9.48
N LEU A 200 19.24 -9.11 8.71
CA LEU A 200 18.63 -8.33 7.63
C LEU A 200 17.99 -9.23 6.55
N SER A 201 18.59 -10.39 6.26
CA SER A 201 18.00 -11.39 5.36
C SER A 201 16.79 -12.10 6.00
N LEU A 202 16.96 -12.57 7.25
CA LEU A 202 15.94 -13.32 7.97
C LEU A 202 14.63 -12.52 8.14
N VAL A 203 14.70 -11.25 8.53
CA VAL A 203 13.49 -10.43 8.73
C VAL A 203 12.71 -10.24 7.43
N GLN A 204 13.40 -10.08 6.29
CA GLN A 204 12.73 -10.01 4.97
C GLN A 204 11.99 -11.31 4.64
N GLN A 205 12.63 -12.46 4.89
CA GLN A 205 12.06 -13.77 4.66
C GLN A 205 10.85 -14.04 5.56
N LEU A 206 10.93 -13.64 6.84
CA LEU A 206 9.82 -13.71 7.79
C LEU A 206 8.64 -12.84 7.37
N ALA A 207 8.88 -11.58 6.98
CA ALA A 207 7.83 -10.68 6.54
C ALA A 207 7.08 -11.23 5.31
N ILE A 208 7.81 -11.81 4.35
CA ILE A 208 7.22 -12.47 3.17
C ILE A 208 6.39 -13.71 3.58
N ALA A 209 6.92 -14.56 4.47
CA ALA A 209 6.28 -15.80 4.92
C ALA A 209 5.04 -15.56 5.79
N TRP A 210 5.06 -14.52 6.64
CA TRP A 210 3.94 -14.10 7.48
C TRP A 210 2.82 -13.42 6.66
N ARG A 211 3.07 -13.05 5.38
CA ARG A 211 2.09 -12.39 4.49
C ARG A 211 1.60 -11.02 5.00
N VAL A 212 2.44 -10.34 5.79
CA VAL A 212 2.12 -9.02 6.36
C VAL A 212 2.46 -7.90 5.41
N ALA A 213 1.82 -6.75 5.61
CA ALA A 213 2.17 -5.52 4.90
C ALA A 213 3.32 -4.80 5.58
N GLU A 214 3.22 -4.66 6.89
CA GLU A 214 4.14 -3.97 7.75
C GLU A 214 4.49 -4.90 8.90
N LEU A 215 5.75 -4.84 9.33
CA LEU A 215 6.28 -5.65 10.41
C LEU A 215 6.93 -4.70 11.41
N HIS A 216 6.37 -4.63 12.61
CA HIS A 216 6.93 -3.87 13.71
C HIS A 216 7.96 -4.73 14.44
N ILE A 217 9.10 -4.15 14.82
CA ILE A 217 10.20 -4.89 15.46
C ILE A 217 10.45 -4.28 16.84
N GLU A 218 10.15 -5.06 17.88
CA GLU A 218 10.44 -4.73 19.28
C GLU A 218 11.82 -5.33 19.64
N PRO A 219 12.87 -4.52 19.88
CA PRO A 219 14.17 -5.01 20.32
C PRO A 219 14.16 -5.35 21.82
N ASP A 220 15.10 -6.22 22.23
CA ASP A 220 15.39 -6.55 23.63
C ASP A 220 14.14 -6.82 24.48
N ALA A 221 13.17 -7.48 23.85
CA ALA A 221 11.89 -7.76 24.46
C ALA A 221 12.09 -8.73 25.62
N GLU A 222 11.46 -8.43 26.76
CA GLU A 222 11.37 -9.40 27.84
C GLU A 222 10.67 -10.65 27.31
N PRO A 223 11.16 -11.87 27.66
CA PRO A 223 10.51 -13.10 27.24
C PRO A 223 9.06 -13.03 27.69
N ALA A 224 8.14 -12.87 26.73
CA ALA A 224 6.74 -12.93 27.09
C ALA A 224 6.46 -14.38 27.40
N GLY A 225 6.14 -14.61 28.66
CA GLY A 225 5.51 -15.83 29.05
C GLY A 225 4.15 -15.95 28.34
N GLU A 226 3.35 -14.90 28.41
CA GLU A 226 1.96 -14.90 27.94
C GLU A 226 1.82 -14.76 26.43
N TYR A 227 0.77 -15.40 25.90
CA TYR A 227 0.33 -15.25 24.52
C TYR A 227 0.00 -13.79 24.17
N ARG A 228 0.57 -13.28 23.07
CA ARG A 228 0.21 -11.99 22.46
C ARG A 228 -0.29 -12.23 21.04
N GLU A 229 -1.42 -11.62 20.72
CA GLU A 229 -1.99 -11.63 19.36
C GLU A 229 -1.08 -10.87 18.39
N GLY A 230 -1.02 -11.32 17.13
CA GLY A 230 -0.21 -10.68 16.10
C GLY A 230 1.31 -10.66 16.39
N ALA A 231 1.78 -11.38 17.42
CA ALA A 231 3.16 -11.31 17.87
C ALA A 231 3.93 -12.63 17.68
N LEU A 232 5.23 -12.49 17.38
CA LEU A 232 6.18 -13.60 17.28
C LEU A 232 7.43 -13.29 18.09
N ASP A 233 7.73 -14.15 19.06
CA ASP A 233 8.99 -14.09 19.79
C ASP A 233 10.08 -14.76 18.95
N LEU A 234 11.15 -14.03 18.64
CA LEU A 234 12.26 -14.51 17.84
C LEU A 234 13.51 -14.67 18.69
N ILE A 235 14.11 -15.86 18.62
CA ILE A 235 15.43 -16.16 19.17
C ILE A 235 16.35 -16.54 18.02
N VAL A 236 17.46 -15.81 17.88
CA VAL A 236 18.46 -16.08 16.85
C VAL A 236 19.84 -16.15 17.50
N ALA A 237 20.47 -17.31 17.44
CA ALA A 237 21.85 -17.47 17.91
C ALA A 237 22.51 -18.69 17.25
N PRO A 238 23.83 -18.67 17.01
CA PRO A 238 24.59 -19.87 16.68
C PRO A 238 24.39 -20.97 17.73
N ALA A 239 24.57 -22.23 17.35
CA ALA A 239 24.32 -23.37 18.23
C ALA A 239 25.10 -23.28 19.57
N SER A 240 26.34 -22.79 19.53
CA SER A 240 27.19 -22.57 20.71
C SER A 240 26.68 -21.49 21.67
N GLU A 241 25.84 -20.58 21.17
CA GLU A 241 25.34 -19.40 21.89
C GLU A 241 23.85 -19.52 22.23
N LEU A 242 23.21 -20.63 21.85
CA LEU A 242 21.81 -20.88 22.22
C LEU A 242 21.63 -20.87 23.74
N PRO A 243 20.58 -20.22 24.27
CA PRO A 243 20.22 -20.26 25.68
C PRO A 243 20.06 -21.69 26.22
N ALA A 244 20.35 -21.90 27.50
CA ALA A 244 20.32 -23.23 28.15
C ALA A 244 18.96 -23.95 28.03
N GLU A 245 17.86 -23.20 27.95
CA GLU A 245 16.52 -23.75 27.73
C GLU A 245 16.37 -24.48 26.36
N PHE A 246 17.28 -24.25 25.42
CA PHE A 246 17.33 -24.91 24.11
C PHE A 246 18.48 -25.91 23.96
N ASP A 247 19.06 -26.40 25.04
CA ASP A 247 20.14 -27.39 25.01
C ASP A 247 19.78 -28.64 24.19
N GLY A 248 18.50 -29.04 24.20
CA GLY A 248 17.98 -30.15 23.38
C GLY A 248 18.09 -29.92 21.87
N LEU A 249 18.16 -28.68 21.42
CA LEU A 249 18.28 -28.30 20.00
C LEU A 249 19.73 -28.12 19.56
N ARG A 250 20.65 -27.91 20.50
CA ARG A 250 22.04 -27.55 20.22
C ARG A 250 22.73 -28.57 19.31
N ALA A 251 22.55 -29.86 19.58
CA ALA A 251 23.15 -30.93 18.77
C ALA A 251 22.70 -30.90 17.30
N GLN A 252 21.41 -30.62 17.05
CA GLN A 252 20.86 -30.50 15.71
C GLN A 252 21.34 -29.20 15.03
N ALA A 253 21.32 -28.08 15.75
CA ALA A 253 21.78 -26.79 15.25
C ALA A 253 23.29 -26.80 14.92
N SER A 254 24.11 -27.58 15.64
CA SER A 254 25.54 -27.73 15.32
C SER A 254 25.79 -28.52 14.03
N GLN A 255 24.83 -29.31 13.56
CA GLN A 255 24.95 -30.13 12.35
C GLN A 255 24.44 -29.41 11.09
N GLY A 256 23.61 -28.38 11.23
CA GLY A 256 23.02 -27.69 10.10
C GLY A 256 22.00 -26.59 10.47
N PRO A 257 21.41 -25.93 9.47
CA PRO A 257 20.41 -24.88 9.67
C PRO A 257 19.18 -25.43 10.40
N LEU A 258 18.69 -24.67 11.38
CA LEU A 258 17.51 -24.99 12.19
C LEU A 258 16.56 -23.80 12.23
N ALA A 259 15.29 -24.05 11.89
CA ALA A 259 14.19 -23.13 12.12
C ALA A 259 13.03 -23.91 12.73
N MET A 260 12.61 -23.57 13.94
CA MET A 260 11.57 -24.31 14.64
C MET A 260 10.66 -23.40 15.45
N LEU A 261 9.35 -23.60 15.31
CA LEU A 261 8.34 -22.98 16.15
C LEU A 261 8.14 -23.84 17.40
N LEU A 262 8.21 -23.19 18.55
CA LEU A 262 7.99 -23.77 19.86
C LEU A 262 7.01 -22.88 20.63
N PRO A 263 5.93 -23.43 21.20
CA PRO A 263 5.15 -22.68 22.17
C PRO A 263 5.96 -22.50 23.45
N SER A 264 5.86 -21.32 24.06
CA SER A 264 6.34 -21.14 25.44
C SER A 264 5.47 -21.96 26.40
N ALA A 265 5.96 -22.20 27.63
CA ALA A 265 5.17 -22.86 28.67
C ALA A 265 3.85 -22.15 29.01
N GLN A 266 3.73 -20.88 28.62
CA GLN A 266 2.61 -19.99 28.89
C GLN A 266 1.88 -19.56 27.59
N GLY A 267 2.19 -20.20 26.45
CA GLY A 267 1.42 -20.13 25.21
C GLY A 267 1.93 -19.16 24.13
N ALA A 268 2.97 -18.37 24.39
CA ALA A 268 3.56 -17.47 23.39
C ALA A 268 4.15 -18.26 22.20
N ASN A 269 3.96 -17.75 20.99
CA ASN A 269 4.56 -18.32 19.79
C ASN A 269 6.03 -17.90 19.69
N ARG A 270 6.95 -18.85 19.76
CA ARG A 270 8.39 -18.60 19.70
C ARG A 270 9.03 -19.29 18.51
N LEU A 271 9.72 -18.53 17.68
CA LEU A 271 10.55 -19.03 16.60
C LEU A 271 12.02 -19.04 17.02
N VAL A 272 12.62 -20.22 17.05
CA VAL A 272 14.05 -20.40 17.28
C VAL A 272 14.75 -20.63 15.94
N ILE A 273 15.66 -19.74 15.59
CA ILE A 273 16.52 -19.86 14.41
C ILE A 273 17.97 -20.06 14.87
N SER A 274 18.59 -21.14 14.40
CA SER A 274 19.96 -21.48 14.76
C SER A 274 20.69 -22.21 13.63
N GLY A 275 21.98 -22.42 13.82
CA GLY A 275 22.86 -23.11 12.89
C GLY A 275 24.27 -23.21 13.47
N PRO A 276 25.21 -23.86 12.77
CA PRO A 276 26.59 -23.95 13.23
C PRO A 276 27.25 -22.57 13.35
N ASP A 277 26.84 -21.64 12.47
CA ASP A 277 27.30 -20.26 12.39
C ASP A 277 26.20 -19.36 11.79
N TRP A 278 26.53 -18.08 11.56
CA TRP A 278 25.62 -17.10 10.95
C TRP A 278 25.28 -17.40 9.48
N ALA A 279 26.13 -18.13 8.75
CA ALA A 279 25.80 -18.58 7.40
C ALA A 279 24.73 -19.68 7.43
N GLY A 280 24.81 -20.59 8.39
CA GLY A 280 23.76 -21.57 8.68
C GLY A 280 22.43 -20.90 9.07
N ILE A 281 22.46 -19.85 9.89
CA ILE A 281 21.25 -19.07 10.23
C ILE A 281 20.62 -18.42 8.99
N ALA A 282 21.42 -17.83 8.09
CA ALA A 282 20.90 -17.28 6.84
C ALA A 282 20.24 -18.37 5.95
N GLN A 283 20.78 -19.59 5.94
CA GLN A 283 20.17 -20.74 5.24
C GLN A 283 18.88 -21.24 5.92
N ALA A 284 18.81 -21.20 7.24
CA ALA A 284 17.61 -21.55 8.00
C ALA A 284 16.43 -20.63 7.63
N GLY A 285 16.70 -19.35 7.42
CA GLY A 285 15.69 -18.41 6.95
C GLY A 285 15.15 -18.72 5.54
N GLU A 286 15.98 -19.20 4.60
CA GLU A 286 15.49 -19.70 3.29
C GLU A 286 14.62 -20.96 3.44
N ALA A 287 14.82 -21.77 4.48
CA ALA A 287 13.93 -22.88 4.78
C ALA A 287 12.53 -22.40 5.19
N ILE A 288 12.41 -21.25 5.87
CA ILE A 288 11.12 -20.64 6.23
C ILE A 288 10.33 -20.28 4.96
N ARG A 289 10.98 -19.63 3.99
CA ARG A 289 10.35 -19.27 2.71
C ARG A 289 9.87 -20.48 1.91
N ARG A 290 10.60 -21.60 1.99
CA ARG A 290 10.18 -22.85 1.35
C ARG A 290 9.00 -23.50 2.08
N ALA A 291 8.95 -23.40 3.41
CA ALA A 291 7.85 -23.93 4.20
C ALA A 291 6.56 -23.11 4.06
N ALA A 292 6.67 -21.78 3.92
CA ALA A 292 5.56 -20.85 3.75
C ALA A 292 5.75 -20.00 2.47
N PRO A 293 5.52 -20.58 1.29
CA PRO A 293 5.67 -19.84 0.03
C PRO A 293 4.62 -18.74 -0.11
N ALA A 294 4.99 -17.65 -0.78
CA ALA A 294 4.15 -16.48 -1.02
C ALA A 294 3.22 -16.62 -2.24
N GLU A 295 3.55 -17.52 -3.17
CA GLU A 295 2.86 -17.71 -4.44
C GLU A 295 1.43 -18.22 -4.21
N ASP A 296 0.47 -17.68 -4.96
CA ASP A 296 -0.98 -17.97 -4.87
C ASP A 296 -1.62 -17.77 -3.49
N ARG A 297 -0.92 -17.09 -2.58
CA ARG A 297 -1.39 -16.79 -1.22
C ARG A 297 -1.57 -15.29 -1.06
N PRO A 298 -2.76 -14.76 -0.76
CA PRO A 298 -2.94 -13.33 -0.63
C PRO A 298 -2.21 -12.76 0.59
N ARG A 299 -1.83 -11.48 0.53
CA ARG A 299 -1.34 -10.76 1.72
C ARG A 299 -2.52 -10.41 2.63
N LEU A 300 -2.26 -10.25 3.93
CA LEU A 300 -3.30 -9.89 4.92
C LEU A 300 -4.06 -8.61 4.52
N ASP A 301 -3.37 -7.64 3.91
CA ASP A 301 -3.93 -6.36 3.44
C ASP A 301 -4.51 -6.38 2.01
N LEU A 302 -4.41 -7.50 1.28
CA LEU A 302 -4.78 -7.58 -0.14
C LEU A 302 -5.65 -8.80 -0.41
N ALA A 303 -6.94 -8.67 -0.11
CA ALA A 303 -7.92 -9.71 -0.34
C ALA A 303 -8.22 -9.98 -1.82
N TYR A 304 -8.15 -8.94 -2.66
CA TYR A 304 -8.44 -9.06 -4.08
C TYR A 304 -7.16 -9.35 -4.91
N PRO A 305 -7.28 -10.02 -6.08
CA PRO A 305 -6.15 -10.25 -6.98
C PRO A 305 -5.48 -8.95 -7.44
N HIS A 306 -4.15 -8.95 -7.52
CA HIS A 306 -3.34 -7.85 -8.06
C HIS A 306 -2.30 -8.43 -9.05
N PRO A 307 -2.73 -8.82 -10.26
CA PRO A 307 -1.84 -9.45 -11.23
C PRO A 307 -0.85 -8.44 -11.82
N LEU A 308 0.33 -8.93 -12.21
CA LEU A 308 1.31 -8.16 -12.99
C LEU A 308 0.90 -8.11 -14.46
N LEU A 309 0.52 -6.94 -14.96
CA LEU A 309 0.15 -6.72 -16.36
C LEU A 309 1.38 -6.32 -17.19
N LYS A 310 1.52 -6.92 -18.37
CA LYS A 310 2.60 -6.63 -19.33
C LYS A 310 2.03 -5.93 -20.56
N GLY A 311 2.89 -5.25 -21.34
CA GLY A 311 2.49 -4.62 -22.60
C GLY A 311 1.79 -5.62 -23.54
N GLY A 312 0.69 -5.20 -24.14
CA GLY A 312 -0.12 -6.01 -25.05
C GLY A 312 -1.03 -7.04 -24.36
N SER A 313 -1.23 -6.95 -23.04
CA SER A 313 -2.09 -7.87 -22.29
C SER A 313 -3.56 -7.44 -22.28
N GLU A 314 -4.45 -8.42 -22.20
CA GLU A 314 -5.89 -8.25 -21.97
C GLU A 314 -6.30 -9.12 -20.79
N ILE A 315 -7.09 -8.56 -19.87
CA ILE A 315 -7.57 -9.26 -18.66
C ILE A 315 -9.04 -8.93 -18.41
N SER A 316 -9.83 -9.91 -17.98
CA SER A 316 -11.22 -9.68 -17.58
C SER A 316 -11.29 -9.01 -16.21
N LEU A 317 -12.34 -8.22 -15.98
CA LEU A 317 -12.58 -7.63 -14.67
C LEU A 317 -12.89 -8.69 -13.61
N SER A 318 -13.47 -9.83 -14.01
CA SER A 318 -13.61 -11.01 -13.14
C SER A 318 -12.28 -11.55 -12.61
N ALA A 319 -11.21 -11.53 -13.41
CA ALA A 319 -9.88 -11.95 -12.97
C ALA A 319 -9.23 -10.94 -12.00
N LEU A 320 -9.71 -9.71 -11.97
CA LEU A 320 -9.37 -8.68 -10.98
C LEU A 320 -10.29 -8.69 -9.76
N GLY A 321 -11.20 -9.67 -9.67
CA GLY A 321 -12.10 -9.89 -8.54
C GLY A 321 -13.43 -9.16 -8.62
N MET A 322 -13.76 -8.46 -9.72
CA MET A 322 -15.09 -7.89 -9.93
C MET A 322 -16.13 -8.98 -10.20
N THR A 323 -17.38 -8.71 -9.84
CA THR A 323 -18.53 -9.58 -10.13
C THR A 323 -19.56 -8.79 -10.92
N THR A 324 -20.38 -9.47 -11.71
CA THR A 324 -21.54 -8.80 -12.33
C THR A 324 -22.43 -8.21 -11.25
N VAL A 325 -22.77 -6.92 -11.39
CA VAL A 325 -23.64 -6.20 -10.46
C VAL A 325 -24.85 -5.61 -11.17
N GLU A 326 -25.99 -5.70 -10.51
CA GLU A 326 -27.20 -4.97 -10.84
C GLU A 326 -27.38 -3.88 -9.79
N PHE A 327 -27.44 -2.63 -10.23
CA PHE A 327 -27.46 -1.48 -9.36
C PHE A 327 -28.65 -0.56 -9.68
N ASN A 328 -29.35 -0.14 -8.62
CA ASN A 328 -30.54 0.70 -8.71
C ASN A 328 -30.38 2.07 -8.02
N GLY A 329 -29.18 2.44 -7.57
CA GLY A 329 -28.91 3.75 -6.99
C GLY A 329 -28.48 4.81 -8.01
N ARG A 330 -27.79 5.84 -7.51
CA ARG A 330 -27.22 6.96 -8.27
C ARG A 330 -25.72 6.84 -8.46
N ARG A 331 -24.97 6.37 -7.45
CA ARG A 331 -23.52 6.19 -7.57
C ARG A 331 -23.09 4.78 -7.24
N TYR A 332 -22.47 4.12 -8.21
CA TYR A 332 -21.72 2.89 -8.01
C TYR A 332 -20.23 3.20 -8.16
N ALA A 333 -19.39 2.71 -7.26
CA ALA A 333 -17.94 2.87 -7.35
C ALA A 333 -17.26 1.57 -6.93
N GLU A 334 -16.36 1.07 -7.78
CA GLU A 334 -15.61 -0.15 -7.51
C GLU A 334 -14.13 0.03 -7.84
N GLN A 335 -13.27 -0.48 -6.97
CA GLN A 335 -11.83 -0.41 -7.12
C GLN A 335 -11.25 -1.77 -7.53
N ILE A 336 -10.37 -1.74 -8.53
CA ILE A 336 -9.58 -2.88 -9.00
C ILE A 336 -8.09 -2.56 -8.92
N GLY A 337 -7.30 -3.56 -8.54
CA GLY A 337 -5.86 -3.42 -8.39
C GLY A 337 -5.08 -4.26 -9.39
N PHE A 338 -3.94 -3.73 -9.85
CA PHE A 338 -2.99 -4.46 -10.69
C PHE A 338 -1.59 -3.87 -10.56
N ASP A 339 -0.58 -4.67 -10.89
CA ASP A 339 0.82 -4.26 -10.84
C ASP A 339 1.38 -4.05 -12.26
N LEU A 340 2.30 -3.10 -12.42
CA LEU A 340 3.05 -2.87 -13.65
C LEU A 340 4.56 -3.10 -13.42
N PRO A 341 5.31 -3.57 -14.43
CA PRO A 341 6.75 -3.75 -14.34
C PRO A 341 7.52 -2.48 -13.95
N PRO A 342 8.72 -2.61 -13.34
CA PRO A 342 9.58 -1.47 -12.97
C PRO A 342 10.08 -0.65 -14.19
N ASP A 343 10.06 -1.23 -15.39
CA ASP A 343 10.41 -0.56 -16.64
C ASP A 343 9.20 0.07 -17.35
N PHE A 344 8.04 0.16 -16.71
CA PHE A 344 6.87 0.83 -17.27
C PHE A 344 7.10 2.34 -17.45
N TYR A 345 6.99 2.83 -18.69
CA TYR A 345 7.08 4.26 -19.01
C TYR A 345 5.98 4.68 -19.99
N ALA A 346 4.97 5.39 -19.47
CA ALA A 346 3.85 5.92 -20.27
C ALA A 346 3.25 7.21 -19.67
N GLN A 347 4.05 8.02 -18.98
CA GLN A 347 3.54 9.18 -18.22
C GLN A 347 2.86 10.23 -19.12
N ARG A 348 3.17 10.30 -20.41
CA ARG A 348 2.68 11.36 -21.30
C ARG A 348 2.25 10.88 -22.69
N TYR A 349 2.12 9.57 -22.88
CA TYR A 349 1.73 8.98 -24.15
C TYR A 349 1.14 7.58 -23.93
N GLY A 350 0.05 7.29 -24.63
CA GLY A 350 -0.63 6.00 -24.60
C GLY A 350 -1.97 6.03 -23.86
N GLU A 351 -2.89 5.19 -24.32
CA GLU A 351 -4.22 5.02 -23.76
C GLU A 351 -4.46 3.52 -23.55
N MET A 352 -4.77 3.15 -22.31
CA MET A 352 -5.31 1.83 -22.00
C MET A 352 -6.81 1.83 -22.29
N GLU A 353 -7.38 0.67 -22.60
CA GLU A 353 -8.80 0.56 -22.95
C GLU A 353 -9.55 -0.26 -21.89
N LEU A 354 -10.66 0.29 -21.40
CA LEU A 354 -11.71 -0.48 -20.73
C LEU A 354 -12.76 -0.85 -21.78
N VAL A 355 -12.85 -2.13 -22.10
CA VAL A 355 -13.87 -2.71 -22.97
C VAL A 355 -15.04 -3.09 -22.10
N LEU A 356 -16.06 -2.24 -22.11
CA LEU A 356 -17.21 -2.29 -21.23
C LEU A 356 -18.32 -3.17 -21.82
N ASP A 357 -18.79 -4.10 -21.01
CA ASP A 357 -20.04 -4.85 -21.18
C ASP A 357 -21.00 -4.43 -20.07
N ALA A 358 -21.96 -3.56 -20.41
CA ALA A 358 -22.93 -3.01 -19.47
C ALA A 358 -24.29 -2.74 -20.12
N ALA A 359 -25.29 -2.45 -19.31
CA ALA A 359 -26.59 -1.98 -19.78
C ALA A 359 -27.18 -0.94 -18.83
N TYR A 360 -27.96 0.00 -19.36
CA TYR A 360 -28.70 0.96 -18.55
C TYR A 360 -30.14 1.09 -19.04
N SER A 361 -31.04 1.36 -18.09
CA SER A 361 -32.48 1.50 -18.33
C SER A 361 -32.83 2.81 -19.04
N SER A 362 -34.04 2.91 -19.58
CA SER A 362 -34.60 4.15 -20.14
C SER A 362 -34.92 5.22 -19.11
N ASP A 363 -34.79 4.91 -17.81
CA ASP A 363 -34.97 5.89 -16.73
C ASP A 363 -33.73 6.79 -16.56
N VAL A 364 -32.58 6.38 -17.11
CA VAL A 364 -31.32 7.14 -17.02
C VAL A 364 -31.37 8.37 -17.94
N LEU A 365 -31.06 9.53 -17.36
CA LEU A 365 -31.10 10.83 -18.02
C LEU A 365 -29.71 11.27 -18.54
N PRO A 366 -29.66 12.17 -19.54
CA PRO A 366 -28.42 12.81 -19.94
C PRO A 366 -27.77 13.57 -18.78
N GLY A 367 -26.45 13.56 -18.71
CA GLY A 367 -25.70 14.04 -17.54
C GLY A 367 -25.30 12.93 -16.58
N SER A 368 -25.68 11.68 -16.87
CA SER A 368 -25.07 10.49 -16.29
C SER A 368 -23.72 10.20 -16.95
N GLU A 369 -22.77 9.66 -16.21
CA GLU A 369 -21.40 9.46 -16.66
C GLU A 369 -20.75 8.21 -16.05
N ILE A 370 -19.78 7.66 -16.77
CA ILE A 370 -18.86 6.62 -16.30
C ILE A 370 -17.49 7.26 -16.18
N ASP A 371 -17.02 7.40 -14.96
CA ASP A 371 -15.74 7.99 -14.61
C ASP A 371 -14.74 6.90 -14.25
N VAL A 372 -13.51 7.08 -14.71
CA VAL A 372 -12.40 6.20 -14.36
C VAL A 372 -11.34 7.04 -13.66
N TYR A 373 -11.02 6.66 -12.44
CA TYR A 373 -9.91 7.21 -11.68
C TYR A 373 -8.76 6.21 -11.64
N VAL A 374 -7.53 6.70 -11.72
CA VAL A 374 -6.32 5.90 -11.60
C VAL A 374 -5.46 6.55 -10.53
N ASN A 375 -5.12 5.78 -9.49
CA ASN A 375 -4.33 6.23 -8.33
C ASN A 375 -4.90 7.54 -7.72
N GLY A 376 -6.23 7.64 -7.64
CA GLY A 376 -6.94 8.78 -7.05
C GLY A 376 -7.07 10.02 -7.96
N GLN A 377 -6.61 9.95 -9.21
CA GLN A 377 -6.73 11.04 -10.18
C GLN A 377 -7.73 10.67 -11.29
N ILE A 378 -8.58 11.61 -11.70
CA ILE A 378 -9.51 11.38 -12.80
C ILE A 378 -8.75 11.18 -14.11
N ALA A 379 -8.99 10.06 -14.78
CA ALA A 379 -8.33 9.71 -16.04
C ALA A 379 -9.29 9.82 -17.23
N SER A 380 -10.57 9.46 -17.05
CA SER A 380 -11.58 9.52 -18.11
C SER A 380 -12.96 9.80 -17.50
N ALA A 381 -13.80 10.54 -18.22
CA ALA A 381 -15.19 10.83 -17.88
C ALA A 381 -16.04 10.66 -19.14
N THR A 382 -16.80 9.56 -19.21
CA THR A 382 -17.55 9.16 -20.41
C THR A 382 -19.05 9.39 -20.19
N PRO A 383 -19.67 10.37 -20.87
CA PRO A 383 -21.09 10.66 -20.67
C PRO A 383 -21.99 9.60 -21.32
N LEU A 384 -23.11 9.30 -20.67
CA LEU A 384 -24.21 8.52 -21.22
C LEU A 384 -25.19 9.48 -21.92
N LEU A 385 -25.16 9.48 -23.25
CA LEU A 385 -25.87 10.47 -24.06
C LEU A 385 -27.27 10.05 -24.51
N ARG A 386 -27.59 8.75 -24.49
CA ARG A 386 -28.89 8.26 -24.97
C ARG A 386 -29.89 8.18 -23.82
N THR A 387 -31.15 8.42 -24.14
CA THR A 387 -32.27 8.47 -23.19
C THR A 387 -33.25 7.31 -23.30
N ASP A 388 -33.08 6.44 -24.30
CA ASP A 388 -33.96 5.29 -24.55
C ASP A 388 -33.51 4.01 -23.80
N GLY A 389 -32.51 4.14 -22.93
CA GLY A 389 -31.76 3.00 -22.41
C GLY A 389 -30.82 2.43 -23.46
N GLY A 390 -29.86 1.61 -23.04
CA GLY A 390 -28.84 1.13 -23.96
C GLY A 390 -28.07 -0.05 -23.45
N MET A 391 -27.73 -0.95 -24.37
CA MET A 391 -26.68 -1.93 -24.17
C MET A 391 -25.34 -1.32 -24.62
N LEU A 392 -24.38 -1.33 -23.72
CA LEU A 392 -22.98 -0.99 -23.96
C LEU A 392 -22.23 -2.31 -24.12
N ARG A 393 -22.26 -2.91 -25.32
CA ARG A 393 -21.51 -4.14 -25.62
C ARG A 393 -20.22 -3.79 -26.32
N ASP A 394 -19.12 -4.35 -25.83
CA ASP A 394 -17.76 -4.06 -26.34
C ASP A 394 -17.50 -2.55 -26.49
N THR A 395 -18.05 -1.73 -25.59
CA THR A 395 -17.91 -0.28 -25.65
C THR A 395 -16.53 0.11 -25.13
N VAL A 396 -15.71 0.77 -25.95
CA VAL A 396 -14.34 1.10 -25.59
C VAL A 396 -14.26 2.47 -24.93
N ILE A 397 -13.87 2.49 -23.65
CA ILE A 397 -13.49 3.70 -22.92
C ILE A 397 -11.96 3.79 -22.92
N ARG A 398 -11.43 4.89 -23.46
CA ARG A 398 -9.98 5.16 -23.48
C ARG A 398 -9.57 5.87 -22.20
N ILE A 399 -8.51 5.36 -21.59
CA ILE A 399 -7.97 5.77 -20.30
C ILE A 399 -6.52 6.17 -20.52
N PRO A 400 -6.17 7.47 -20.46
CA PRO A 400 -4.80 7.94 -20.53
C PRO A 400 -3.92 7.24 -19.49
N MET A 401 -2.71 6.85 -19.90
CA MET A 401 -1.78 6.12 -19.04
C MET A 401 -0.96 7.03 -18.09
N THR A 402 -1.24 8.33 -18.09
CA THR A 402 -0.48 9.37 -17.35
C THR A 402 -0.41 9.16 -15.84
N HIS A 403 -1.47 8.61 -15.24
CA HIS A 403 -1.55 8.38 -13.80
C HIS A 403 -1.13 6.97 -13.37
N LEU A 404 -0.78 6.10 -14.32
CA LEU A 404 -0.21 4.80 -14.03
C LEU A 404 1.24 4.95 -13.57
N GLN A 405 1.66 4.05 -12.69
CA GLN A 405 3.00 4.02 -12.14
C GLN A 405 3.56 2.59 -12.14
N PRO A 406 4.89 2.42 -12.17
CA PRO A 406 5.50 1.12 -11.92
C PRO A 406 5.11 0.56 -10.55
N GLY A 407 4.96 -0.76 -10.45
CA GLY A 407 4.41 -1.42 -9.27
C GLY A 407 2.90 -1.27 -9.19
N ARG A 408 2.37 -1.11 -7.97
CA ARG A 408 0.94 -1.16 -7.70
C ARG A 408 0.17 0.04 -8.22
N ASN A 409 -0.94 -0.26 -8.90
CA ASN A 409 -1.94 0.68 -9.36
C ASN A 409 -3.31 0.29 -8.83
N LEU A 410 -4.11 1.31 -8.53
CA LEU A 410 -5.51 1.18 -8.16
C LEU A 410 -6.34 1.97 -9.16
N MET A 411 -7.29 1.31 -9.82
CA MET A 411 -8.26 1.95 -10.69
C MET A 411 -9.62 1.91 -10.03
N GLU A 412 -10.31 3.05 -9.95
CA GLU A 412 -11.70 3.13 -9.55
C GLU A 412 -12.57 3.36 -10.79
N ILE A 413 -13.59 2.53 -10.96
CA ILE A 413 -14.62 2.72 -11.98
C ILE A 413 -15.88 3.18 -11.26
N ALA A 414 -16.33 4.38 -11.62
CA ALA A 414 -17.43 5.08 -10.98
C ALA A 414 -18.55 5.30 -12.01
N VAL A 415 -19.75 4.88 -11.69
CA VAL A 415 -20.93 5.08 -12.52
C VAL A 415 -21.88 6.03 -11.79
N ASN A 416 -22.04 7.22 -12.34
CA ASN A 416 -22.88 8.30 -11.81
C ASN A 416 -24.14 8.40 -12.69
N LEU A 417 -25.31 8.16 -12.08
CA LEU A 417 -26.58 8.05 -12.77
C LEU A 417 -27.56 9.08 -12.24
N GLN A 418 -28.04 9.93 -13.14
CA GLN A 418 -29.22 10.74 -12.94
C GLN A 418 -30.41 10.00 -13.55
N SER A 419 -31.52 9.90 -12.83
CA SER A 419 -32.71 9.22 -13.35
C SER A 419 -33.97 10.07 -13.21
N ALA A 420 -34.99 9.82 -14.04
CA ALA A 420 -36.27 10.49 -13.90
C ALA A 420 -36.97 10.10 -12.59
N SER A 421 -36.77 8.88 -12.12
CA SER A 421 -37.28 8.41 -10.83
C SER A 421 -36.72 9.15 -9.62
N ASP A 422 -35.54 9.79 -9.71
CA ASP A 422 -34.98 10.56 -8.58
C ASP A 422 -35.80 11.83 -8.27
N ALA A 423 -36.52 12.38 -9.26
CA ALA A 423 -37.43 13.51 -9.05
C ALA A 423 -38.64 13.15 -8.17
N LEU A 424 -38.97 11.86 -8.04
CA LEU A 424 -40.09 11.35 -7.26
C LEU A 424 -39.77 11.12 -5.78
N CYS A 425 -38.54 11.44 -5.34
CA CYS A 425 -38.07 11.33 -3.96
C CYS A 425 -38.84 12.26 -2.99
N SER A 426 -40.11 11.91 -2.76
CA SER A 426 -41.04 12.58 -1.85
C SER A 426 -41.09 11.86 -0.50
N PRO A 427 -41.52 12.51 0.58
CA PRO A 427 -41.73 11.85 1.86
C PRO A 427 -42.64 10.62 1.70
N GLY A 428 -42.13 9.42 2.02
CA GLY A 428 -42.84 8.14 1.84
C GLY A 428 -42.35 7.24 0.70
N TRP A 429 -41.21 7.54 0.07
CA TRP A 429 -40.55 6.63 -0.88
C TRP A 429 -40.30 5.24 -0.26
N THR A 430 -40.63 4.18 -1.00
CA THR A 430 -40.69 2.79 -0.51
C THR A 430 -39.38 2.02 -0.60
N GLY A 431 -38.26 2.68 -0.94
CA GLY A 431 -36.93 2.03 -0.97
C GLY A 431 -36.59 1.24 -2.22
N GLU A 432 -37.59 0.86 -3.00
CA GLU A 432 -37.40 0.04 -4.20
C GLU A 432 -37.36 0.92 -5.45
N ALA A 433 -36.17 1.02 -6.05
CA ALA A 433 -35.98 1.53 -7.41
C ALA A 433 -35.77 0.34 -8.37
N PRO A 434 -36.30 0.41 -9.61
CA PRO A 434 -35.94 -0.56 -10.64
C PRO A 434 -34.42 -0.50 -10.90
N VAL A 435 -33.85 -1.63 -11.34
CA VAL A 435 -32.43 -1.68 -11.75
C VAL A 435 -32.20 -0.64 -12.84
N ARG A 436 -31.23 0.25 -12.61
CA ARG A 436 -30.90 1.36 -13.51
C ARG A 436 -29.70 1.02 -14.38
N PHE A 437 -28.77 0.24 -13.85
CA PHE A 437 -27.52 -0.13 -14.50
C PHE A 437 -27.12 -1.56 -14.16
N VAL A 438 -26.56 -2.25 -15.14
CA VAL A 438 -25.93 -3.56 -14.98
C VAL A 438 -24.50 -3.44 -15.47
N PHE A 439 -23.54 -3.75 -14.60
CA PHE A 439 -22.12 -3.83 -14.94
C PHE A 439 -21.73 -5.31 -15.00
N SER A 440 -21.33 -5.80 -16.17
CA SER A 440 -20.89 -7.19 -16.31
C SER A 440 -19.41 -7.38 -16.01
N ASP A 441 -19.09 -8.45 -15.30
CA ASP A 441 -17.72 -8.92 -15.06
C ASP A 441 -17.00 -9.45 -16.32
N THR A 442 -17.71 -9.59 -17.44
CA THR A 442 -17.14 -9.91 -18.76
C THR A 442 -16.41 -8.74 -19.41
N SER A 443 -16.57 -7.54 -18.85
CA SER A 443 -15.79 -6.36 -19.22
C SER A 443 -14.29 -6.65 -19.09
N ARG A 444 -13.46 -5.98 -19.89
CA ARG A 444 -12.03 -6.30 -20.03
C ARG A 444 -11.18 -5.04 -19.99
N LEU A 445 -9.99 -5.17 -19.41
CA LEU A 445 -8.95 -4.16 -19.46
C LEU A 445 -7.90 -4.58 -20.49
N ARG A 446 -7.63 -3.72 -21.47
CA ARG A 446 -6.64 -3.93 -22.53
C ARG A 446 -5.50 -2.93 -22.40
N LEU A 447 -4.34 -3.43 -22.01
CA LEU A 447 -3.12 -2.64 -21.89
C LEU A 447 -2.33 -2.73 -23.21
N PRO A 448 -2.17 -1.63 -23.97
CA PRO A 448 -1.36 -1.66 -25.18
C PRO A 448 0.11 -1.88 -24.86
N ASP A 449 0.93 -2.07 -25.91
CA ASP A 449 2.37 -1.92 -25.75
C ASP A 449 2.72 -0.49 -25.32
N TYR A 450 3.65 -0.38 -24.37
CA TYR A 450 4.12 0.87 -23.82
C TYR A 450 5.65 0.95 -23.89
N ALA A 451 6.20 2.14 -23.68
CA ALA A 451 7.64 2.33 -23.68
C ALA A 451 8.23 1.65 -22.45
N ARG A 452 9.30 0.87 -22.66
CA ARG A 452 10.07 0.28 -21.57
C ARG A 452 11.28 1.14 -21.28
N ALA A 453 11.23 1.85 -20.16
CA ALA A 453 12.31 2.66 -19.65
C ALA A 453 12.08 2.93 -18.15
N THR A 454 13.16 3.12 -17.41
CA THR A 454 13.12 3.44 -15.99
C THR A 454 13.59 4.88 -15.79
N LEU A 455 12.79 5.69 -15.11
CA LEU A 455 13.16 7.04 -14.71
C LEU A 455 13.94 6.98 -13.39
N VAL A 456 15.18 7.46 -13.38
CA VAL A 456 16.02 7.50 -12.19
C VAL A 456 16.57 8.91 -11.95
N PRO A 457 16.56 9.44 -10.71
CA PRO A 457 15.99 8.84 -9.50
C PRO A 457 14.46 9.02 -9.41
N ASP A 458 13.75 8.00 -8.93
CA ASP A 458 12.35 8.06 -8.51
C ASP A 458 12.05 6.97 -7.47
N LEU A 459 11.74 7.40 -6.24
CA LEU A 459 11.44 6.52 -5.12
C LEU A 459 10.18 5.68 -5.32
N LYS A 460 9.28 6.02 -6.27
CA LYS A 460 8.13 5.17 -6.59
C LYS A 460 8.55 3.78 -7.07
N LEU A 461 9.67 3.67 -7.79
CA LEU A 461 10.21 2.38 -8.24
C LEU A 461 10.59 1.49 -7.07
N LEU A 462 11.19 2.10 -6.05
CA LEU A 462 11.61 1.45 -4.82
C LEU A 462 10.40 0.98 -4.01
N THR A 463 9.41 1.84 -3.80
CA THR A 463 8.24 1.50 -2.97
C THR A 463 7.26 0.55 -3.66
N GLY A 464 7.18 0.60 -4.99
CA GLY A 464 6.34 -0.31 -5.77
C GLY A 464 6.93 -1.69 -5.99
N SER A 465 8.25 -1.79 -6.26
CA SER A 465 8.87 -3.03 -6.74
C SER A 465 10.25 -3.34 -6.13
N ALA A 466 10.72 -2.52 -5.18
CA ALA A 466 12.09 -2.56 -4.66
C ALA A 466 13.18 -2.47 -5.75
N SER A 467 12.85 -1.94 -6.93
CA SER A 467 13.78 -1.72 -8.02
C SER A 467 14.74 -0.55 -7.71
N PRO A 468 16.03 -0.62 -8.11
CA PRO A 468 16.70 -1.71 -8.83
C PRO A 468 17.33 -2.77 -7.91
N TYR A 469 17.03 -2.74 -6.62
CA TYR A 469 17.74 -3.52 -5.60
C TYR A 469 17.27 -4.98 -5.50
N ALA A 470 15.98 -5.26 -5.71
CA ALA A 470 15.42 -6.61 -5.60
C ALA A 470 15.95 -7.59 -6.67
N ASP A 471 16.38 -7.10 -7.82
CA ASP A 471 16.88 -7.92 -8.94
C ASP A 471 18.42 -7.96 -9.00
N ALA A 472 19.11 -7.23 -8.11
CA ALA A 472 20.56 -7.24 -8.04
C ALA A 472 21.06 -8.54 -7.41
N ALA A 473 22.25 -9.01 -7.83
CA ALA A 473 22.88 -10.18 -7.21
C ALA A 473 23.36 -9.91 -5.78
N SER A 474 23.82 -8.69 -5.52
CA SER A 474 24.24 -8.20 -4.21
C SER A 474 24.15 -6.67 -4.21
N VAL A 475 23.66 -6.08 -3.12
CA VAL A 475 23.50 -4.63 -2.95
C VAL A 475 24.43 -4.16 -1.83
N PRO A 476 25.50 -3.40 -2.12
CA PRO A 476 26.33 -2.83 -1.08
C PRO A 476 25.52 -1.88 -0.19
N MET A 477 25.59 -2.10 1.12
CA MET A 477 24.87 -1.32 2.11
C MET A 477 25.84 -0.74 3.14
N VAL A 478 25.77 0.59 3.34
CA VAL A 478 26.45 1.28 4.44
C VAL A 478 25.43 1.57 5.52
N MET A 479 25.76 1.25 6.76
CA MET A 479 24.84 1.44 7.87
C MET A 479 25.58 1.97 9.09
N ALA A 480 24.98 2.90 9.82
CA ALA A 480 25.48 3.27 11.14
C ALA A 480 25.29 2.10 12.11
N ARG A 481 26.17 1.99 13.11
CA ARG A 481 26.27 0.80 13.97
C ARG A 481 25.40 0.87 15.23
N ASP A 482 24.65 1.96 15.42
CA ASP A 482 23.70 2.11 16.52
C ASP A 482 22.46 1.22 16.35
N GLN A 483 21.77 0.98 17.47
CA GLN A 483 20.63 0.07 17.52
C GLN A 483 19.47 0.57 16.66
N GLY A 484 19.16 1.86 16.70
CA GLY A 484 18.11 2.47 15.90
C GLY A 484 18.35 2.34 14.40
N SER A 485 19.61 2.41 13.94
CA SER A 485 19.96 2.18 12.53
C SER A 485 19.78 0.74 12.09
N ILE A 486 20.16 -0.23 12.92
CA ILE A 486 19.94 -1.66 12.65
C ILE A 486 18.45 -1.97 12.56
N LEU A 487 17.66 -1.50 13.53
CA LEU A 487 16.19 -1.68 13.54
C LEU A 487 15.53 -1.02 12.34
N SER A 488 15.95 0.20 12.00
CA SER A 488 15.42 0.92 10.83
C SER A 488 15.76 0.21 9.53
N ALA A 489 16.96 -0.36 9.41
CA ALA A 489 17.34 -1.16 8.25
C ALA A 489 16.51 -2.46 8.13
N MET A 490 16.31 -3.18 9.23
CA MET A 490 15.47 -4.37 9.24
C MET A 490 14.03 -4.05 8.82
N THR A 491 13.41 -3.03 9.42
CA THR A 491 12.04 -2.59 9.13
C THR A 491 11.90 -2.11 7.68
N PHE A 492 12.85 -1.31 7.18
CA PHE A 492 12.84 -0.80 5.81
C PHE A 492 12.97 -1.92 4.77
N LEU A 493 13.92 -2.83 4.96
CA LEU A 493 14.10 -3.98 4.06
C LEU A 493 12.91 -4.94 4.13
N ALA A 494 12.34 -5.19 5.31
CA ALA A 494 11.12 -5.99 5.46
C ALA A 494 9.96 -5.40 4.64
N ARG A 495 9.80 -4.08 4.65
CA ARG A 495 8.77 -3.40 3.87
C ARG A 495 9.04 -3.45 2.36
N MET A 496 10.29 -3.28 1.93
CA MET A 496 10.68 -3.49 0.53
C MET A 496 10.40 -4.93 0.06
N ALA A 497 10.67 -5.90 0.93
CA ALA A 497 10.49 -7.32 0.64
C ALA A 497 9.02 -7.71 0.52
N THR A 498 8.15 -7.19 1.41
CA THR A 498 6.71 -7.44 1.32
C THR A 498 6.08 -6.73 0.12
N ALA A 499 6.56 -5.55 -0.25
CA ALA A 499 6.09 -4.82 -1.43
C ALA A 499 6.43 -5.54 -2.75
N SER A 500 7.66 -6.05 -2.89
CA SER A 500 8.13 -6.74 -4.11
C SER A 500 7.88 -8.25 -4.12
N GLY A 501 7.62 -8.86 -2.97
CA GLY A 501 7.60 -10.31 -2.78
C GLY A 501 8.99 -10.97 -2.86
N ARG A 502 10.09 -10.19 -2.84
CA ARG A 502 11.47 -10.64 -3.03
C ARG A 502 12.40 -10.13 -1.93
N VAL A 503 13.36 -10.95 -1.53
CA VAL A 503 14.42 -10.55 -0.60
C VAL A 503 15.44 -9.70 -1.36
N THR A 504 15.79 -8.53 -0.83
CA THR A 504 16.90 -7.71 -1.33
C THR A 504 18.22 -8.24 -0.76
N PRO A 505 19.15 -8.73 -1.59
CA PRO A 505 20.38 -9.35 -1.13
C PRO A 505 21.42 -8.29 -0.75
N VAL A 506 21.33 -7.75 0.46
CA VAL A 506 22.25 -6.71 0.94
C VAL A 506 23.58 -7.29 1.43
N SER A 507 24.68 -6.60 1.15
CA SER A 507 26.02 -6.89 1.67
C SER A 507 26.55 -5.67 2.41
N LEU A 508 26.82 -5.80 3.71
CA LEU A 508 27.35 -4.69 4.51
C LEU A 508 28.79 -4.38 4.10
N VAL A 509 29.06 -3.12 3.80
CA VAL A 509 30.38 -2.63 3.36
C VAL A 509 30.74 -1.33 4.06
N GLU A 510 32.03 -1.03 4.10
CA GLU A 510 32.51 0.27 4.58
C GLU A 510 32.33 1.34 3.49
N ALA A 511 32.04 2.58 3.87
CA ALA A 511 31.74 3.64 2.91
C ALA A 511 32.85 3.91 1.88
N ALA A 512 34.12 3.70 2.26
CA ALA A 512 35.27 3.85 1.37
C ALA A 512 35.34 2.79 0.26
N SER A 513 34.61 1.68 0.41
CA SER A 513 34.58 0.57 -0.55
C SER A 513 33.39 0.62 -1.52
N LEU A 514 32.53 1.64 -1.40
CA LEU A 514 31.44 1.85 -2.34
C LEU A 514 31.98 2.22 -3.72
N ASP A 515 31.52 1.49 -4.74
CA ASP A 515 31.70 1.85 -6.14
C ASP A 515 30.62 2.86 -6.56
N PRO A 516 30.97 4.11 -6.93
CA PRO A 516 30.01 5.09 -7.42
C PRO A 516 29.25 4.69 -8.69
N ALA A 517 29.79 3.76 -9.49
CA ALA A 517 29.10 3.23 -10.66
C ALA A 517 28.04 2.17 -10.29
N GLY A 518 28.10 1.64 -9.07
CA GLY A 518 27.17 0.64 -8.54
C GLY A 518 26.03 1.25 -7.73
N ASN A 519 24.90 0.55 -7.72
CA ASN A 519 23.77 0.88 -6.84
C ASN A 519 24.12 0.56 -5.39
N ALA A 520 23.68 1.41 -4.45
CA ALA A 520 23.96 1.21 -3.03
C ALA A 520 22.83 1.71 -2.13
N LEU A 521 22.74 1.14 -0.92
CA LEU A 521 21.81 1.53 0.13
C LEU A 521 22.56 2.12 1.32
N MET A 522 21.97 3.13 1.96
CA MET A 522 22.50 3.72 3.18
C MET A 522 21.41 3.90 4.23
N VAL A 523 21.67 3.50 5.47
CA VAL A 523 20.75 3.71 6.60
C VAL A 523 21.51 4.24 7.80
N GLY A 524 21.06 5.37 8.33
CA GLY A 524 21.60 5.89 9.58
C GLY A 524 21.28 7.36 9.82
N PRO A 525 21.42 7.83 11.07
CA PRO A 525 21.21 9.23 11.38
C PRO A 525 22.32 10.07 10.72
N TYR A 526 22.02 11.34 10.49
CA TYR A 526 22.92 12.27 9.81
C TYR A 526 24.34 12.30 10.42
N PRO A 527 24.51 12.33 11.77
CA PRO A 527 25.83 12.29 12.38
C PRO A 527 26.56 10.94 12.21
N GLY A 528 25.81 9.84 12.05
CA GLY A 528 26.33 8.49 11.88
C GLY A 528 26.75 8.15 10.44
N LEU A 529 26.31 8.93 9.45
CA LEU A 529 26.69 8.74 8.05
C LEU A 529 28.01 9.47 7.70
N PRO A 530 28.93 8.80 6.97
CA PRO A 530 30.18 9.43 6.53
C PRO A 530 29.98 10.67 5.64
N ALA A 531 30.80 11.70 5.85
CA ALA A 531 30.71 12.97 5.12
C ALA A 531 30.76 12.83 3.57
N PRO A 532 31.56 11.93 2.97
CA PRO A 532 31.56 11.74 1.52
C PRO A 532 30.21 11.26 0.96
N ILE A 533 29.48 10.42 1.71
CA ILE A 533 28.15 9.94 1.32
C ILE A 533 27.16 11.11 1.37
N LEU A 534 27.16 11.87 2.46
CA LEU A 534 26.26 13.02 2.63
C LEU A 534 26.46 14.07 1.53
N ALA A 535 27.72 14.39 1.20
CA ALA A 535 28.05 15.32 0.13
C ALA A 535 27.57 14.80 -1.25
N ARG A 536 27.81 13.52 -1.57
CA ARG A 536 27.31 12.90 -2.80
C ARG A 536 25.79 12.85 -2.85
N MET A 537 25.11 12.66 -1.73
CA MET A 537 23.64 12.65 -1.67
C MET A 537 23.01 14.05 -1.67
N GLY A 538 23.81 15.12 -1.59
CA GLY A 538 23.28 16.49 -1.50
C GLY A 538 22.56 16.74 -0.18
N LEU A 539 22.92 15.99 0.86
CA LEU A 539 22.43 16.17 2.22
C LEU A 539 23.38 17.14 2.92
N THR A 540 22.84 18.21 3.49
CA THR A 540 23.59 19.25 4.20
C THR A 540 23.27 19.23 5.68
N ARG A 541 24.30 19.37 6.55
CA ARG A 541 24.08 19.54 7.99
C ARG A 541 23.37 20.87 8.17
N ALA A 542 22.33 20.90 9.00
CA ALA A 542 21.81 22.15 9.53
C ALA A 542 22.95 22.84 10.29
N VAL A 543 23.69 23.72 9.61
CA VAL A 543 24.49 24.72 10.28
C VAL A 543 23.47 25.74 10.77
N ALA A 544 23.47 26.06 12.06
CA ALA A 544 22.73 27.20 12.55
C ALA A 544 23.34 28.45 11.91
N ILE A 545 22.83 28.85 10.75
CA ILE A 545 23.24 30.09 10.10
C ILE A 545 22.45 31.20 10.80
N SER A 546 22.93 31.64 11.96
CA SER A 546 22.66 33.00 12.41
C SER A 546 23.51 33.93 11.52
N GLY A 547 22.97 34.32 10.37
CA GLY A 547 23.72 35.10 9.40
C GLY A 547 22.80 35.83 8.42
N ASP A 548 22.87 37.16 8.50
CA ASP A 548 22.25 38.23 7.73
C ASP A 548 22.22 38.09 6.17
N GLY A 549 22.75 36.99 5.61
CA GLY A 549 22.92 36.79 4.17
C GLY A 549 21.65 36.39 3.42
N ASP A 550 20.73 35.66 4.07
CA ASP A 550 19.50 35.16 3.43
C ASP A 550 18.46 36.29 3.19
N ALA A 551 18.63 37.43 3.86
CA ALA A 551 17.84 38.65 3.62
C ALA A 551 18.40 39.49 2.45
N LEU A 552 19.71 39.44 2.22
CA LEU A 552 20.38 40.15 1.12
C LEU A 552 20.18 39.43 -0.23
N ASP A 553 20.12 38.10 -0.25
CA ASP A 553 19.78 37.34 -1.46
C ASP A 553 18.30 37.48 -1.87
N ARG A 554 17.39 37.79 -0.92
CA ARG A 554 16.00 38.15 -1.21
C ARG A 554 15.83 39.58 -1.73
N PHE A 555 16.80 40.46 -1.51
CA PHE A 555 16.82 41.84 -2.01
C PHE A 555 17.71 42.03 -3.26
N GLY A 556 18.50 41.01 -3.62
CA GLY A 556 19.44 41.00 -4.73
C GLY A 556 18.81 40.75 -6.10
N GLY A 557 17.97 41.69 -6.56
CA GLY A 557 17.87 42.02 -7.98
C GLY A 557 16.88 41.22 -8.83
N GLU A 558 15.62 41.69 -8.85
CA GLU A 558 14.83 41.72 -10.09
C GLU A 558 15.53 42.65 -11.10
N ALA A 559 16.54 42.13 -11.79
CA ALA A 559 16.88 42.65 -13.09
C ALA A 559 15.79 42.16 -14.06
N ALA A 560 14.93 43.09 -14.53
CA ALA A 560 13.88 42.81 -15.50
C ALA A 560 14.46 42.03 -16.69
N ASN A 561 14.23 40.72 -16.70
CA ASN A 561 14.68 39.85 -17.75
C ASN A 561 13.65 39.95 -18.89
N PRO A 562 14.02 40.42 -20.10
CA PRO A 562 13.08 40.56 -21.21
C PRO A 562 12.37 39.23 -21.57
N ALA A 563 12.93 38.09 -21.15
CA ALA A 563 12.30 36.77 -21.24
C ALA A 563 11.07 36.58 -20.33
N GLN A 564 11.01 37.21 -19.15
CA GLN A 564 9.85 37.10 -18.24
C GLN A 564 8.63 37.85 -18.77
N TRP A 565 8.84 39.00 -19.40
CA TRP A 565 7.78 39.73 -20.10
C TRP A 565 7.23 38.94 -21.30
N LEU A 566 8.12 38.32 -22.10
CA LEU A 566 7.73 37.44 -23.21
C LEU A 566 7.01 36.18 -22.72
N ALA A 567 7.41 35.63 -21.58
CA ALA A 567 6.76 34.46 -20.97
C ALA A 567 5.37 34.80 -20.42
N GLY A 568 5.17 35.99 -19.84
CA GLY A 568 3.83 36.47 -19.45
C GLY A 568 2.88 36.62 -20.65
N LEU A 569 3.42 37.08 -21.79
CA LEU A 569 2.65 37.26 -23.03
C LEU A 569 2.28 35.92 -23.71
N LEU A 570 3.10 34.88 -23.52
CA LEU A 570 2.85 33.52 -24.03
C LEU A 570 2.01 32.65 -23.08
N GLY A 571 2.08 32.90 -21.77
CA GLY A 571 1.32 32.18 -20.75
C GLY A 571 -0.19 32.37 -20.87
N ASP A 572 -0.64 33.61 -21.07
CA ASP A 572 -2.08 33.95 -21.10
C ASP A 572 -2.80 33.50 -22.39
N GLY A 573 -2.06 33.17 -23.46
CA GLY A 573 -2.63 32.78 -24.76
C GLY A 573 -2.54 31.29 -25.12
N ILE A 574 -1.59 30.55 -24.54
CA ILE A 574 -1.18 29.21 -25.04
C ILE A 574 -1.02 28.16 -23.91
N GLY A 575 -1.21 28.53 -22.64
CA GLY A 575 -1.19 27.59 -21.52
C GLY A 575 0.17 26.97 -21.20
N LEU A 576 1.27 27.59 -21.66
CA LEU A 576 2.65 27.15 -21.36
C LEU A 576 3.14 27.77 -20.05
N LYS A 577 3.73 26.96 -19.16
CA LYS A 577 4.39 27.47 -17.94
C LYS A 577 5.83 27.85 -18.24
N VAL A 578 6.39 28.78 -17.46
CA VAL A 578 7.81 29.19 -17.56
C VAL A 578 8.76 27.99 -17.38
N GLU A 579 8.35 26.99 -16.60
CA GLU A 579 9.05 25.72 -16.42
C GLU A 579 9.17 24.93 -17.73
N ASP A 580 8.15 24.95 -18.59
CA ASP A 580 8.15 24.28 -19.90
C ASP A 580 9.12 24.95 -20.91
N LEU A 581 9.55 26.18 -20.61
CA LEU A 581 10.45 26.99 -21.43
C LEU A 581 11.92 26.88 -21.01
N ARG A 582 12.24 26.17 -19.91
CA ARG A 582 13.63 26.02 -19.44
C ARG A 582 14.39 25.00 -20.28
N VAL A 583 15.47 25.45 -20.91
CA VAL A 583 16.35 24.61 -21.75
C VAL A 583 17.43 23.89 -20.93
N LEU A 584 17.86 24.49 -19.81
CA LEU A 584 18.85 23.93 -18.90
C LEU A 584 18.20 23.51 -17.57
N PRO A 585 18.59 22.36 -17.00
CA PRO A 585 18.08 21.94 -15.69
C PRO A 585 18.53 22.88 -14.57
N ALA A 586 17.67 23.10 -13.58
CA ALA A 586 18.05 23.83 -12.38
C ALA A 586 19.05 23.01 -11.55
N PRO A 587 19.98 23.67 -10.83
CA PRO A 587 20.77 22.99 -9.81
C PRO A 587 19.84 22.49 -8.70
N GLU A 588 19.96 21.21 -8.35
CA GLU A 588 19.16 20.61 -7.29
C GLU A 588 19.61 21.18 -5.92
N PRO A 589 18.72 21.85 -5.16
CA PRO A 589 19.09 22.36 -3.85
C PRO A 589 19.41 21.20 -2.90
N GLY A 590 20.38 21.45 -2.02
CA GLY A 590 20.70 20.54 -0.93
C GLY A 590 19.52 20.43 0.05
N TYR A 591 19.37 19.27 0.66
CA TYR A 591 18.33 19.04 1.66
C TYR A 591 18.89 19.23 3.07
N VAL A 592 18.19 20.04 3.87
CA VAL A 592 18.46 20.25 5.29
C VAL A 592 17.33 19.57 6.08
N PRO A 593 17.61 18.50 6.85
CA PRO A 593 16.58 17.85 7.66
C PRO A 593 16.16 18.76 8.82
N ALA A 594 14.84 18.87 9.04
CA ALA A 594 14.32 19.55 10.23
C ALA A 594 14.27 18.58 11.42
N ALA A 595 14.14 19.10 12.64
CA ALA A 595 14.05 18.25 13.83
C ALA A 595 12.87 17.26 13.72
N GLY A 596 13.10 15.99 14.06
CA GLY A 596 12.08 14.94 14.03
C GLY A 596 11.64 14.49 12.63
N THR A 597 12.30 14.93 11.55
CA THR A 597 11.97 14.48 10.18
C THR A 597 12.73 13.22 9.80
N LEU A 598 12.05 12.26 9.17
CA LEU A 598 12.68 11.19 8.41
C LEU A 598 12.79 11.61 6.95
N ALA A 599 13.92 11.37 6.31
CA ALA A 599 14.10 11.56 4.88
C ALA A 599 14.52 10.25 4.21
N LEU A 600 13.78 9.88 3.18
CA LEU A 600 14.19 8.88 2.20
C LEU A 600 14.57 9.63 0.92
N ALA A 601 15.82 9.48 0.49
CA ALA A 601 16.34 10.20 -0.67
C ALA A 601 17.10 9.26 -1.60
N GLN A 602 17.02 9.53 -2.90
CA GLN A 602 17.67 8.77 -3.94
C GLN A 602 18.37 9.74 -4.90
N ARG A 603 19.60 9.38 -5.30
CA ARG A 603 20.39 10.17 -6.24
C ARG A 603 21.14 9.28 -7.20
N HIS A 604 21.01 9.59 -8.49
CA HIS A 604 21.83 8.99 -9.52
C HIS A 604 23.22 9.64 -9.51
N GLN A 605 24.26 8.84 -9.29
CA GLN A 605 25.64 9.31 -9.28
C GLN A 605 26.11 9.65 -10.70
N PRO A 606 27.04 10.61 -10.86
CA PRO A 606 27.64 10.91 -12.17
C PRO A 606 28.24 9.68 -12.87
N GLU A 607 28.75 8.72 -12.08
CA GLU A 607 29.36 7.49 -12.56
C GLU A 607 28.35 6.40 -12.96
N GLY A 608 27.06 6.55 -12.63
CA GLY A 608 25.97 5.67 -13.06
C GLY A 608 25.23 4.92 -11.94
N GLY A 609 25.76 4.88 -10.72
CA GLY A 609 25.13 4.17 -9.61
C GLY A 609 23.91 4.91 -9.04
N LEU A 610 22.86 4.17 -8.66
CA LEU A 610 21.71 4.71 -7.95
C LEU A 610 21.86 4.49 -6.45
N TRP A 611 22.08 5.58 -5.71
CA TRP A 611 22.25 5.53 -4.26
C TRP A 611 20.95 5.95 -3.58
N THR A 612 20.50 5.16 -2.61
CA THR A 612 19.32 5.47 -1.79
C THR A 612 19.72 5.54 -0.32
N VAL A 613 19.32 6.60 0.37
CA VAL A 613 19.61 6.85 1.78
C VAL A 613 18.32 7.04 2.58
N LEU A 614 18.22 6.31 3.68
CA LEU A 614 17.24 6.53 4.74
C LEU A 614 17.95 7.20 5.92
N THR A 615 17.57 8.43 6.25
CA THR A 615 18.26 9.22 7.27
C THR A 615 17.32 10.10 8.08
N ALA A 616 17.79 10.55 9.24
CA ALA A 616 17.10 11.46 10.13
C ALA A 616 18.15 12.28 10.92
N PRO A 617 17.76 13.37 11.61
CA PRO A 617 18.68 14.17 12.43
C PRO A 617 19.40 13.37 13.51
N ASP A 618 18.73 12.39 14.11
CA ASP A 618 19.21 11.57 15.23
C ASP A 618 18.61 10.15 15.18
N GLU A 619 19.10 9.26 16.06
CA GLU A 619 18.72 7.85 16.12
C GLU A 619 17.23 7.66 16.47
N ALA A 620 16.68 8.47 17.38
CA ALA A 620 15.28 8.35 17.80
C ALA A 620 14.33 8.76 16.68
N ALA A 621 14.63 9.86 15.99
CA ALA A 621 13.90 10.30 14.81
C ALA A 621 13.99 9.28 13.66
N LEU A 622 15.12 8.60 13.50
CA LEU A 622 15.28 7.53 12.51
C LEU A 622 14.35 6.35 12.82
N GLY A 623 14.32 5.87 14.06
CA GLY A 623 13.48 4.75 14.48
C GLY A 623 11.98 5.05 14.35
N LEU A 624 11.50 6.11 15.00
CA LEU A 624 10.09 6.52 14.96
C LEU A 624 9.65 6.94 13.56
N GLY A 625 10.54 7.58 12.81
CA GLY A 625 10.31 7.94 11.42
C GLY A 625 10.13 6.70 10.54
N THR A 626 11.01 5.71 10.68
CA THR A 626 10.96 4.49 9.86
C THR A 626 9.70 3.68 10.13
N GLN A 627 9.26 3.57 11.39
CA GLN A 627 8.00 2.92 11.73
C GLN A 627 6.80 3.58 11.01
N ARG A 628 6.76 4.91 10.96
CA ARG A 628 5.72 5.66 10.22
C ARG A 628 5.85 5.54 8.71
N LEU A 629 7.07 5.50 8.17
CA LEU A 629 7.32 5.34 6.73
C LEU A 629 6.73 4.04 6.20
N VAL A 630 6.85 2.95 6.96
CA VAL A 630 6.44 1.61 6.49
C VAL A 630 4.93 1.38 6.60
N GLU A 631 4.20 2.25 7.30
CA GLU A 631 2.74 2.24 7.31
C GLU A 631 2.20 2.27 5.88
N THR A 632 1.21 1.42 5.61
CA THR A 632 0.78 1.21 4.22
C THR A 632 0.26 2.48 3.54
N ALA A 633 -0.38 3.38 4.28
CA ALA A 633 -0.84 4.66 3.77
C ALA A 633 0.34 5.60 3.41
N LYS A 634 1.34 5.72 4.29
CA LYS A 634 2.51 6.59 4.11
C LYS A 634 3.47 6.05 3.04
N TRP A 635 3.69 4.73 3.00
CA TRP A 635 4.53 4.08 1.98
C TRP A 635 4.07 4.36 0.55
N ARG A 636 2.75 4.45 0.31
CA ARG A 636 2.16 4.76 -1.00
C ARG A 636 2.33 6.21 -1.44
N GLN A 637 2.66 7.12 -0.50
CA GLN A 637 2.86 8.54 -0.77
C GLN A 637 4.32 8.87 -1.12
N VAL A 638 5.24 7.92 -0.94
CA VAL A 638 6.66 8.09 -1.28
C VAL A 638 6.84 8.24 -2.79
N ALA A 639 7.50 9.32 -3.19
CA ALA A 639 7.73 9.64 -4.60
C ALA A 639 8.93 10.58 -4.81
N GLY A 640 9.31 10.79 -6.07
CA GLY A 640 10.33 11.77 -6.45
C GLY A 640 11.74 11.33 -6.04
N ARG A 641 12.70 12.27 -6.03
CA ARG A 641 14.06 11.98 -5.58
C ARG A 641 14.20 11.99 -4.07
N LEU A 642 13.31 12.68 -3.37
CA LEU A 642 13.33 12.80 -1.91
C LEU A 642 11.91 12.89 -1.39
N THR A 643 11.61 12.09 -0.36
CA THR A 643 10.39 12.19 0.43
C THR A 643 10.78 12.38 1.89
N ALA A 644 10.26 13.44 2.52
CA ALA A 644 10.48 13.71 3.93
C ALA A 644 9.17 13.65 4.73
N PHE A 645 9.18 12.92 5.84
CA PHE A 645 8.06 12.81 6.77
C PHE A 645 8.35 13.64 8.02
N GLY A 646 7.55 14.69 8.25
CA GLY A 646 7.59 15.47 9.48
C GLY A 646 7.10 14.69 10.69
N PRO A 647 7.29 15.18 11.93
CA PRO A 647 6.67 14.59 13.12
C PRO A 647 5.13 14.66 13.07
N ASN A 648 4.44 13.83 13.87
CA ASN A 648 2.97 13.84 14.06
C ASN A 648 2.13 13.60 12.79
N ASP A 649 2.48 12.60 12.00
CA ASP A 649 1.71 12.16 10.81
C ASP A 649 1.37 13.22 9.76
N ALA A 650 2.15 14.30 9.71
CA ALA A 650 2.06 15.29 8.64
C ALA A 650 2.18 14.64 7.25
N ASP A 651 1.59 15.30 6.26
CA ASP A 651 1.74 14.90 4.86
C ASP A 651 3.22 14.98 4.45
N PRO A 652 3.71 14.02 3.65
CA PRO A 652 5.10 14.02 3.23
C PRO A 652 5.40 15.18 2.30
N VAL A 653 6.60 15.74 2.46
CA VAL A 653 7.16 16.69 1.51
C VAL A 653 7.91 15.88 0.44
N VAL A 654 7.39 15.93 -0.80
CA VAL A 654 7.98 15.25 -1.96
C VAL A 654 8.72 16.26 -2.83
N THR A 655 9.99 15.97 -3.09
CA THR A 655 10.83 16.75 -4.01
C THR A 655 11.04 15.95 -5.31
N PRO A 656 10.60 16.47 -6.46
CA PRO A 656 10.81 15.82 -7.75
C PRO A 656 12.29 15.84 -8.18
N ALA A 657 12.65 14.98 -9.13
CA ALA A 657 13.96 15.01 -9.78
C ALA A 657 13.96 16.01 -10.94
N ASP A 658 14.80 17.05 -10.88
CA ASP A 658 14.96 18.01 -11.97
C ASP A 658 15.77 17.41 -13.15
N ASN A 659 16.58 16.40 -12.85
CA ASN A 659 17.51 15.74 -13.78
C ASN A 659 17.27 14.22 -13.88
N ALA A 660 16.01 13.78 -13.99
CA ALA A 660 15.71 12.37 -14.18
C ALA A 660 16.33 11.84 -15.51
N GLN A 661 17.06 10.74 -15.43
CA GLN A 661 17.59 10.02 -16.58
C GLN A 661 16.65 8.87 -16.94
N LEU A 662 16.49 8.62 -18.25
CA LEU A 662 15.83 7.42 -18.73
C LEU A 662 16.85 6.32 -18.98
N VAL A 663 16.65 5.18 -18.32
CA VAL A 663 17.45 3.97 -18.51
C VAL A 663 16.59 2.95 -19.25
N GLU A 664 16.98 2.59 -20.47
CA GLU A 664 16.28 1.58 -21.27
C GLU A 664 16.80 0.16 -20.94
N PRO A 665 15.91 -0.86 -20.89
CA PRO A 665 16.33 -2.24 -20.76
C PRO A 665 17.05 -2.74 -22.02
N LEU A 666 18.00 -3.66 -21.84
CA LEU A 666 18.70 -4.35 -22.94
C LEU A 666 17.97 -5.67 -23.30
N PRO A 667 17.94 -6.07 -24.59
CA PRO A 667 18.45 -5.36 -25.77
C PRO A 667 17.51 -4.23 -26.23
N ARG A 668 18.10 -3.17 -26.79
CA ARG A 668 17.33 -2.05 -27.37
C ARG A 668 16.58 -2.49 -28.61
N SER A 669 15.34 -2.03 -28.77
CA SER A 669 14.52 -2.29 -29.97
C SER A 669 14.04 -0.98 -30.59
N PHE A 670 13.94 -0.94 -31.92
CA PHE A 670 13.42 0.23 -32.63
C PHE A 670 11.96 0.55 -32.25
N ALA A 671 11.16 -0.48 -31.97
CA ALA A 671 9.79 -0.31 -31.49
C ALA A 671 9.76 0.41 -30.14
N ASN A 672 10.63 0.01 -29.20
CA ASN A 672 10.76 0.67 -27.90
C ASN A 672 11.27 2.10 -28.04
N LEU A 673 12.33 2.31 -28.83
CA LEU A 673 12.91 3.64 -29.08
C LEU A 673 11.86 4.63 -29.60
N ARG A 674 10.97 4.18 -30.49
CA ARG A 674 9.85 5.00 -30.97
C ARG A 674 8.90 5.41 -29.85
N LEU A 675 8.54 4.48 -28.96
CA LEU A 675 7.63 4.74 -27.83
C LEU A 675 8.28 5.62 -26.76
N VAL A 676 9.57 5.40 -26.47
CA VAL A 676 10.36 6.25 -25.56
C VAL A 676 10.47 7.67 -26.12
N ALA A 677 10.80 7.81 -27.41
CA ALA A 677 10.87 9.11 -28.07
C ALA A 677 9.51 9.83 -28.07
N ALA A 678 8.41 9.12 -28.36
CA ALA A 678 7.07 9.69 -28.32
C ALA A 678 6.73 10.25 -26.93
N ASN A 679 6.98 9.49 -25.86
CA ASN A 679 6.80 9.97 -24.48
C ASN A 679 7.69 11.18 -24.16
N TRP A 680 8.96 11.15 -24.56
CA TRP A 680 9.91 12.22 -24.27
C TRP A 680 9.54 13.53 -24.98
N PHE A 681 9.19 13.47 -26.26
CA PHE A 681 8.75 14.64 -27.03
C PHE A 681 7.42 15.20 -26.54
N SER A 682 6.47 14.36 -26.11
CA SER A 682 5.21 14.82 -25.49
C SER A 682 5.46 15.64 -24.21
N GLY A 683 6.54 15.38 -23.48
CA GLY A 683 6.93 16.18 -22.31
C GLY A 683 7.76 17.43 -22.64
N ARG A 684 8.19 17.61 -23.89
CA ARG A 684 9.20 18.61 -24.29
C ARG A 684 8.84 19.24 -25.63
N ILE A 685 7.69 19.91 -25.68
CA ILE A 685 7.10 20.39 -26.93
C ILE A 685 8.01 21.37 -27.70
N LEU A 686 8.84 22.16 -27.02
CA LEU A 686 9.81 23.04 -27.67
C LEU A 686 10.85 22.26 -28.49
N PHE A 687 11.37 21.15 -27.95
CA PHE A 687 12.32 20.31 -28.66
C PHE A 687 11.67 19.62 -29.86
N TYR A 688 10.41 19.20 -29.72
CA TYR A 688 9.65 18.63 -30.82
C TYR A 688 9.41 19.65 -31.95
N THR A 689 8.97 20.87 -31.61
CA THR A 689 8.75 21.96 -32.55
C THR A 689 10.05 22.38 -33.24
N ALA A 690 11.16 22.49 -32.49
CA ALA A 690 12.48 22.80 -33.04
C ALA A 690 12.95 21.72 -34.03
N LEU A 691 12.73 20.43 -33.72
CA LEU A 691 13.04 19.33 -34.61
C LEU A 691 12.24 19.40 -35.91
N ILE A 692 10.93 19.65 -35.83
CA ILE A 692 10.07 19.81 -37.02
C ILE A 692 10.51 21.01 -37.85
N ALA A 693 10.82 22.15 -37.22
CA ALA A 693 11.30 23.34 -37.91
C ALA A 693 12.62 23.06 -38.64
N ALA A 694 13.59 22.42 -37.97
CA ALA A 694 14.86 22.03 -38.57
C ALA A 694 14.66 21.05 -39.75
N ALA A 695 13.83 20.02 -39.58
CA ALA A 695 13.50 19.07 -40.64
C ALA A 695 12.85 19.77 -41.85
N SER A 696 11.96 20.72 -41.59
CA SER A 696 11.29 21.52 -42.63
C SER A 696 12.28 22.40 -43.38
N ILE A 697 13.24 23.04 -42.69
CA ILE A 697 14.31 23.83 -43.30
C ILE A 697 15.22 22.95 -44.17
N ILE A 698 15.60 21.77 -43.68
CA ILE A 698 16.42 20.81 -44.44
C ILE A 698 15.69 20.34 -45.68
N LEU A 699 14.40 19.99 -45.56
CA LEU A 699 13.57 19.58 -46.69
C LEU A 699 13.46 20.70 -47.72
N MET A 700 13.16 21.93 -47.28
CA MET A 700 13.10 23.11 -48.15
C MET A 700 14.42 23.33 -48.89
N GLY A 701 15.56 23.21 -48.18
CA GLY A 701 16.89 23.30 -48.78
C GLY A 701 17.14 22.20 -49.81
N ALA A 702 16.79 20.94 -49.50
CA ALA A 702 16.94 19.82 -50.42
C ALA A 702 16.06 19.98 -51.67
N THR A 703 14.80 20.40 -51.52
CA THR A 703 13.89 20.68 -52.62
C THR A 703 14.42 21.80 -53.50
N ALA A 704 14.94 22.89 -52.93
CA ALA A 704 15.57 23.98 -53.68
C ALA A 704 16.81 23.51 -54.47
N LEU A 705 17.62 22.62 -53.89
CA LEU A 705 18.80 22.03 -54.52
C LEU A 705 18.44 21.12 -55.70
N VAL A 706 17.36 20.36 -55.58
CA VAL A 706 16.83 19.52 -56.68
C VAL A 706 16.26 20.39 -57.79
N LEU A 707 15.41 21.37 -57.46
CA LEU A 707 14.80 22.28 -58.45
C LEU A 707 15.84 23.08 -59.22
N SER A 708 16.90 23.55 -58.55
CA SER A 708 17.99 24.29 -59.21
C SER A 708 18.87 23.44 -60.14
N ARG A 709 18.87 22.12 -59.98
CA ARG A 709 19.59 21.18 -60.88
C ARG A 709 18.73 20.70 -62.04
N VAL A 710 17.42 20.53 -61.83
CA VAL A 710 16.47 20.11 -62.87
C VAL A 710 16.13 21.28 -63.81
N GLY A 711 15.95 22.50 -63.28
CA GLY A 711 15.65 23.70 -64.08
C GLY A 711 16.83 24.27 -64.89
N ARG A 712 18.00 23.62 -64.88
CA ARG A 712 19.22 24.04 -65.61
C ARG A 712 19.53 23.16 -66.83
N ARG A 713 18.60 22.30 -67.25
CA ARG A 713 18.76 21.36 -68.38
C ARG A 713 17.91 21.67 -69.63
N GLU A 714 17.42 22.90 -69.76
CA GLU A 714 17.01 23.45 -71.07
C GLU A 714 17.80 24.72 -71.40
#